data_AF-A0A3B3DMA9-F1
#
_entry.id   AF-A0A3B3DMA9-F1
#
_cell.length_a   1.000
_cell.length_b   1.000
_cell.length_c   1.000
_cell.angle_alpha   90.00
_cell.angle_beta   90.00
_cell.angle_gamma   90.00
#
_symmetry.space_group_name_H-M   'P 1'
#
loop_
_entity.id
_entity.type
_entity.pdbx_description
1 polymer ?
#
loop_
_entity_poly.entity_id
_entity_poly.type
_entity_poly.pdbx_seq_one_letter_code
_entity_poly.pdbx_strand_id
1 'polypeptide(L)'
;MDLGGNGGGLPVNNKQRAMTPNKSRGEFPRNSRKDSDGLSESPDLEFEYSDTDKWASELSELYSYTEGPEFALNRKCFEEEFSTHVSDKKWTELDAAQHRAHAMRLLDSLEVIVREKRLKVARAILYMTQGTFAECSSEVEVQYWMRYNIFLLLDVGTFSALVELLNMEMDNSAACSSAVRKPAISLADSTELRVLLNIMYLMVETIQQDDPADKPEWKTMRETFRAELGSPLFNNEPISVTLFGMVTKFCSGHAPHFPMKKVLLLLWKSILFTLGGFEQLQSLKVRKRQELGLPPLPEDSIRVVRSMRAASPPASASDLIEQQQKRARREHKALIKQDNLDAFNEKDPYKADDARDDEDDNDDNDNSLETETFPMERDEVMPPPIPHPPSERVSFPKGLPWAPKVREKDIESFLESSRSKFIGYTLGSDTDTVVGLPRPIHESIKTLKQHKYVSIAEIQMAKEEEYQKTPLSGGDEEVEMSATELLYQGILPSLPQYMIALLKILLAAAPTSKAKTDSINILADVLPEEMPTTVLQSMKLGVDVNRHKEIIVKAISAILLLLLKHFKLNHIYQFEYMAQHLVFANCIPLILKFFNQNIMSYITAKNSISVLDFPHCVVHELPELTAESLEAGDNNQFCWRNLFSCINLLRILNKLTKWKHSRTMMLVVFKSAPILKRALKVKQAMMQLYVLKLLKVQTKYLGRQWRKSNMKTMSAIYQKVRHRLNDDWAYGNDMAEPLVPVSVNVLTCRICSQLLRNPATIPCGHNFCLQCIEYFWEQGASCSCPECGQTFPSKPRLTRNSTLAEVLRGTEDRQSRKRRSSASPRVQKMLRGEEPSEDSLCLLHNGSLDVFCYTDEQILCSLCAIAEHAGHKLGWVKEERKRKQEELMTLQKNLQQILQDGEKKKQKMCRMFDQIKDEAAQTEEYSEGAMVRVIDGFQTRYLSLRETIAAQAETAASRVHSCLQTLEVEMDAVRRRRAELDRLAQSGSDRVFMQKWASVQRLSRTERLTCEEDAENPLVSFEAMRRAVQQTVKKIQEFSDREFASIFSEGTSLGKG
;
A
#
# COMPACT_ATOMS: atom_id res chain seq x y z
N MET A 1 29.44 59.50 -12.33
CA MET A 1 30.44 59.99 -13.30
C MET A 1 31.55 58.96 -13.35
N ASP A 2 31.65 58.31 -14.50
CA ASP A 2 32.88 58.00 -15.25
C ASP A 2 34.08 57.25 -14.62
N LEU A 3 34.48 56.21 -15.37
CA LEU A 3 35.81 55.55 -15.43
C LEU A 3 36.24 54.72 -14.19
N GLY A 4 36.89 53.55 -14.33
CA GLY A 4 37.23 52.75 -15.52
C GLY A 4 38.66 52.18 -15.45
N GLY A 5 38.84 50.85 -15.54
CA GLY A 5 40.18 50.25 -15.56
C GLY A 5 40.22 48.71 -15.50
N ASN A 6 40.98 48.09 -16.41
CA ASN A 6 41.27 46.65 -16.47
C ASN A 6 42.48 46.27 -15.60
N GLY A 7 42.61 44.98 -15.24
CA GLY A 7 43.91 44.40 -14.85
C GLY A 7 43.82 43.14 -13.99
N GLY A 8 44.12 41.97 -14.56
CA GLY A 8 44.26 40.70 -13.82
C GLY A 8 45.70 40.22 -13.75
N GLY A 9 46.09 39.54 -12.66
CA GLY A 9 47.45 39.01 -12.46
C GLY A 9 47.56 38.00 -11.31
N LEU A 10 47.94 36.77 -11.65
CA LEU A 10 48.22 35.60 -10.78
C LEU A 10 49.75 35.47 -10.54
N PRO A 11 50.31 34.57 -9.68
CA PRO A 11 49.79 33.91 -8.46
C PRO A 11 50.86 33.59 -7.35
N VAL A 12 50.48 32.72 -6.38
CA VAL A 12 51.31 31.74 -5.60
C VAL A 12 52.03 32.16 -4.28
N ASN A 13 51.58 31.50 -3.20
CA ASN A 13 52.26 31.02 -1.96
C ASN A 13 53.48 31.74 -1.33
N ASN A 14 53.41 31.92 0.00
CA ASN A 14 54.13 31.00 0.92
C ASN A 14 53.52 30.89 2.34
N LYS A 15 54.01 29.92 3.13
CA LYS A 15 53.68 29.68 4.55
C LYS A 15 54.68 30.39 5.48
N GLN A 16 54.29 30.71 6.74
CA GLN A 16 54.91 30.13 7.95
C GLN A 16 54.31 30.59 9.31
N ARG A 17 54.75 29.89 10.38
CA ARG A 17 54.49 30.03 11.83
C ARG A 17 55.56 30.94 12.49
N ALA A 18 55.47 31.43 13.74
CA ALA A 18 54.40 31.43 14.76
C ALA A 18 54.26 32.84 15.42
N MET A 19 54.38 33.19 16.71
CA MET A 19 54.79 32.56 18.00
C MET A 19 53.83 32.95 19.16
N THR A 20 54.28 32.95 20.42
CA THR A 20 53.53 33.31 21.66
C THR A 20 54.42 34.13 22.61
N PRO A 21 53.88 34.89 23.61
CA PRO A 21 53.75 34.32 24.98
C PRO A 21 52.64 34.91 25.93
N ASN A 22 52.25 34.13 26.95
CA ASN A 22 51.97 34.43 28.40
C ASN A 22 51.59 35.88 28.88
N LYS A 23 50.81 36.12 29.96
CA LYS A 23 50.04 35.31 30.96
C LYS A 23 49.27 36.24 31.95
N SER A 24 48.11 35.85 32.49
CA SER A 24 47.61 36.12 33.88
C SER A 24 46.15 35.64 34.05
N ARG A 25 45.59 35.70 35.28
CA ARG A 25 44.82 34.55 35.83
C ARG A 25 43.82 34.89 36.94
N GLY A 26 42.63 34.26 36.89
CA GLY A 26 41.67 34.11 38.01
C GLY A 26 40.23 34.04 37.48
N GLU A 27 39.29 33.22 37.99
CA GLU A 27 39.37 32.06 38.90
C GLU A 27 38.34 30.98 38.46
N PHE A 28 38.41 29.75 38.99
CA PHE A 28 37.52 28.63 38.63
C PHE A 28 37.13 27.78 39.85
N PRO A 29 35.83 27.50 40.09
CA PRO A 29 35.39 26.33 40.83
C PRO A 29 35.66 25.04 40.04
N ARG A 30 35.80 23.91 40.74
CA ARG A 30 36.28 22.65 40.14
C ARG A 30 35.18 21.83 39.46
N ASN A 31 35.40 21.47 38.20
CA ASN A 31 34.72 20.33 37.56
C ASN A 31 35.31 19.01 38.11
N SER A 32 34.49 18.16 38.71
CA SER A 32 34.91 16.81 39.09
C SER A 32 34.81 15.85 37.89
N ARG A 33 35.95 15.51 37.29
CA ARG A 33 36.00 14.44 36.27
C ARG A 33 35.85 13.09 36.97
N LYS A 34 34.81 12.33 36.58
CA LYS A 34 34.84 10.87 36.62
C LYS A 34 35.04 10.38 35.19
N ASP A 35 36.29 10.14 34.82
CA ASP A 35 36.60 9.33 33.66
C ASP A 35 36.19 7.88 33.97
N SER A 36 35.36 7.28 33.13
CA SER A 36 34.89 5.89 33.27
C SER A 36 34.46 5.36 31.90
N ASP A 37 35.17 4.34 31.41
CA ASP A 37 34.87 3.70 30.12
C ASP A 37 33.49 3.02 30.18
N GLY A 38 32.48 3.66 29.57
CA GLY A 38 31.15 3.10 29.34
C GLY A 38 30.87 2.98 27.85
N LEU A 39 30.25 1.87 27.43
CA LEU A 39 29.71 1.79 26.07
C LEU A 39 28.63 2.88 25.93
N SER A 40 28.67 3.63 24.82
CA SER A 40 27.60 4.58 24.49
C SER A 40 26.36 3.84 24.00
N GLU A 41 25.68 3.20 24.94
CA GLU A 41 24.27 2.85 24.80
C GLU A 41 23.46 4.14 24.92
N SER A 42 23.12 4.75 23.78
CA SER A 42 21.97 5.64 23.75
C SER A 42 20.74 4.89 24.29
N PRO A 43 19.87 5.51 25.10
CA PRO A 43 18.68 4.83 25.61
C PRO A 43 17.75 4.36 24.47
N ASP A 44 16.91 3.37 24.75
CA ASP A 44 15.77 3.05 23.88
C ASP A 44 14.81 4.26 23.88
N LEU A 45 14.24 4.62 22.72
CA LEU A 45 13.39 5.79 22.61
C LEU A 45 12.01 5.50 23.24
N GLU A 46 11.70 6.24 24.31
CA GLU A 46 10.41 6.21 25.01
C GLU A 46 9.31 6.88 24.18
N PHE A 47 8.89 6.19 23.12
CA PHE A 47 7.85 6.61 22.19
C PHE A 47 6.70 5.61 22.18
N GLU A 48 5.60 5.98 22.82
CA GLU A 48 4.30 5.36 22.56
C GLU A 48 3.73 5.85 21.22
N TYR A 49 3.28 4.89 20.42
CA TYR A 49 2.55 5.16 19.19
C TYR A 49 1.03 5.07 19.45
N SER A 50 0.33 6.15 19.18
CA SER A 50 -1.14 6.25 19.15
C SER A 50 -1.61 6.69 17.75
N ASP A 51 -2.92 6.87 17.57
CA ASP A 51 -3.50 7.47 16.36
C ASP A 51 -3.33 9.00 16.34
N THR A 52 -3.21 9.68 17.49
CA THR A 52 -2.90 11.11 17.64
C THR A 52 -1.80 11.34 18.69
N ASP A 53 -1.19 12.52 18.70
CA ASP A 53 -0.39 13.03 19.81
C ASP A 53 -1.30 13.62 20.92
N LYS A 54 -0.72 14.30 21.91
CA LYS A 54 -1.43 15.05 22.96
C LYS A 54 -2.28 16.18 22.36
N TRP A 55 -3.43 16.47 22.99
CA TRP A 55 -4.39 17.50 22.58
C TRP A 55 -3.73 18.86 22.26
N ALA A 56 -2.97 19.45 23.18
CA ALA A 56 -2.28 20.73 22.96
C ALA A 56 -1.28 20.69 21.77
N SER A 57 -0.62 19.54 21.54
CA SER A 57 0.29 19.35 20.40
C SER A 57 -0.46 19.20 19.07
N GLU A 58 -1.62 18.53 19.06
CA GLU A 58 -2.50 18.44 17.88
C GLU A 58 -3.19 19.77 17.54
N LEU A 59 -3.38 20.65 18.54
CA LEU A 59 -3.85 22.03 18.33
C LEU A 59 -2.74 22.96 17.85
N SER A 60 -1.53 22.87 18.43
CA SER A 60 -0.44 23.76 18.03
C SER A 60 0.00 23.53 16.58
N GLU A 61 -0.17 22.33 16.03
CA GLU A 61 0.12 22.04 14.62
C GLU A 61 -0.83 22.73 13.62
N LEU A 62 -2.07 23.06 14.02
CA LEU A 62 -3.04 23.78 13.19
C LEU A 62 -2.51 25.16 12.77
N TYR A 63 -1.90 25.87 13.71
CA TYR A 63 -1.39 27.23 13.51
C TYR A 63 0.08 27.22 13.08
N SER A 64 0.41 28.10 12.13
CA SER A 64 1.78 28.48 11.79
C SER A 64 2.19 29.65 12.70
N TYR A 65 3.46 29.76 13.10
CA TYR A 65 3.93 30.82 14.01
C TYR A 65 3.85 32.25 13.41
N THR A 66 3.56 32.36 12.11
CA THR A 66 3.21 33.60 11.41
C THR A 66 1.72 34.00 11.57
N GLU A 67 0.83 33.09 11.96
CA GLU A 67 -0.61 33.38 12.20
C GLU A 67 -0.88 34.02 13.59
N GLY A 68 0.14 34.17 14.44
CA GLY A 68 0.01 34.70 15.81
C GLY A 68 -0.79 36.00 15.97
N PRO A 69 -0.64 37.03 15.11
CA PRO A 69 -1.46 38.25 15.18
C PRO A 69 -2.97 38.00 14.97
N GLU A 70 -3.36 36.90 14.34
CA GLU A 70 -4.77 36.59 14.09
C GLU A 70 -5.54 36.23 15.37
N PHE A 71 -4.89 35.72 16.43
CA PHE A 71 -5.55 35.46 17.72
C PHE A 71 -6.15 36.75 18.32
N ALA A 72 -5.38 37.84 18.31
CA ALA A 72 -5.85 39.15 18.80
C ALA A 72 -6.93 39.75 17.90
N LEU A 73 -6.85 39.54 16.58
CA LEU A 73 -7.87 39.98 15.63
C LEU A 73 -9.19 39.20 15.79
N ASN A 74 -9.13 37.88 16.02
CA ASN A 74 -10.30 37.04 16.29
C ASN A 74 -11.01 37.51 17.56
N ARG A 75 -10.26 37.72 18.65
CA ARG A 75 -10.78 38.26 19.90
C ARG A 75 -11.47 39.60 19.68
N LYS A 76 -10.81 40.54 18.98
CA LYS A 76 -11.38 41.86 18.69
C LYS A 76 -12.71 41.76 17.92
N CYS A 77 -12.81 40.89 16.91
CA CYS A 77 -14.06 40.71 16.16
C CYS A 77 -15.20 40.13 17.02
N PHE A 78 -14.89 39.31 18.03
CA PHE A 78 -15.86 38.86 19.02
C PHE A 78 -16.23 40.01 19.98
N GLU A 79 -15.26 40.73 20.54
CA GLU A 79 -15.48 41.86 21.46
C GLU A 79 -16.38 42.95 20.85
N GLU A 80 -16.20 43.28 19.56
CA GLU A 80 -17.01 44.26 18.83
C GLU A 80 -18.49 43.81 18.63
N GLU A 81 -18.75 42.53 18.38
CA GLU A 81 -20.11 42.01 18.19
C GLU A 81 -20.81 41.73 19.53
N PHE A 82 -20.08 41.14 20.48
CA PHE A 82 -20.57 40.80 21.81
C PHE A 82 -21.01 42.06 22.58
N SER A 83 -20.19 43.11 22.60
CA SER A 83 -20.50 44.38 23.27
C SER A 83 -21.67 45.16 22.66
N THR A 84 -22.07 44.85 21.42
CA THR A 84 -23.28 45.40 20.79
C THR A 84 -24.56 44.82 21.41
N HIS A 85 -24.49 43.63 22.01
CA HIS A 85 -25.65 42.87 22.51
C HIS A 85 -25.60 42.55 24.02
N VAL A 86 -24.44 42.65 24.66
CA VAL A 86 -24.22 42.36 26.08
C VAL A 86 -23.31 43.45 26.66
N SER A 87 -23.85 44.30 27.52
CA SER A 87 -23.09 45.28 28.30
C SER A 87 -22.64 44.71 29.64
N ASP A 88 -21.45 45.11 30.08
CA ASP A 88 -20.95 44.96 31.47
C ASP A 88 -20.97 43.53 32.05
N LYS A 89 -20.78 42.52 31.19
CA LYS A 89 -20.55 41.11 31.56
C LYS A 89 -19.49 40.46 30.67
N LYS A 90 -18.88 39.39 31.16
CA LYS A 90 -18.01 38.48 30.40
C LYS A 90 -18.78 37.30 29.78
N TRP A 91 -18.18 36.60 28.81
CA TRP A 91 -18.74 35.34 28.26
C TRP A 91 -18.91 34.27 29.35
N THR A 92 -17.92 34.15 30.22
CA THR A 92 -17.87 33.24 31.38
C THR A 92 -18.93 33.53 32.45
N GLU A 93 -19.60 34.69 32.40
CA GLU A 93 -20.60 35.16 33.40
C GLU A 93 -22.06 35.08 32.88
N LEU A 94 -22.26 34.50 31.70
CA LEU A 94 -23.59 34.31 31.08
C LEU A 94 -24.20 32.94 31.43
N ASP A 95 -25.53 32.87 31.40
CA ASP A 95 -26.25 31.59 31.47
C ASP A 95 -26.33 30.88 30.11
N ALA A 96 -26.70 29.59 30.12
CA ALA A 96 -26.74 28.77 28.92
C ALA A 96 -27.75 29.22 27.85
N ALA A 97 -28.82 29.93 28.23
CA ALA A 97 -29.77 30.50 27.28
C ALA A 97 -29.21 31.78 26.65
N GLN A 98 -28.49 32.61 27.42
CA GLN A 98 -27.73 33.75 26.91
C GLN A 98 -26.60 33.30 25.95
N HIS A 99 -25.86 32.25 26.31
CA HIS A 99 -24.86 31.62 25.42
C HIS A 99 -25.50 31.16 24.10
N ARG A 100 -26.62 30.41 24.14
CA ARG A 100 -27.33 29.96 22.92
C ARG A 100 -27.81 31.14 22.09
N ALA A 101 -28.44 32.14 22.71
CA ALA A 101 -28.99 33.29 21.99
C ALA A 101 -27.90 34.11 21.27
N HIS A 102 -26.69 34.20 21.83
CA HIS A 102 -25.55 34.83 21.15
C HIS A 102 -24.99 33.95 20.02
N ALA A 103 -24.81 32.64 20.25
CA ALA A 103 -24.37 31.71 19.21
C ALA A 103 -25.33 31.67 18.00
N MET A 104 -26.65 31.75 18.23
CA MET A 104 -27.65 31.88 17.16
C MET A 104 -27.51 33.20 16.39
N ARG A 105 -27.36 34.35 17.06
CA ARG A 105 -27.12 35.65 16.38
C ARG A 105 -25.86 35.64 15.52
N LEU A 106 -24.80 34.95 15.95
CA LEU A 106 -23.59 34.78 15.16
C LEU A 106 -23.82 33.88 13.93
N LEU A 107 -24.67 32.86 14.02
CA LEU A 107 -25.07 32.06 12.85
C LEU A 107 -25.91 32.89 11.87
N ASP A 108 -26.94 33.58 12.34
CA ASP A 108 -27.77 34.49 11.52
C ASP A 108 -26.91 35.56 10.80
N SER A 109 -25.89 36.07 11.50
CA SER A 109 -24.96 37.08 10.96
C SER A 109 -23.91 36.49 10.00
N LEU A 110 -23.75 35.17 9.95
CA LEU A 110 -22.82 34.48 9.06
C LEU A 110 -23.40 34.31 7.65
N GLU A 111 -24.72 34.26 7.50
CA GLU A 111 -25.44 34.21 6.23
C GLU A 111 -25.36 35.54 5.43
N VAL A 112 -24.78 36.58 6.01
CA VAL A 112 -24.68 37.92 5.40
C VAL A 112 -23.86 37.89 4.10
N ILE A 113 -24.48 38.36 3.01
CA ILE A 113 -23.90 38.46 1.67
C ILE A 113 -22.56 39.21 1.66
N VAL A 114 -22.44 40.28 2.46
CA VAL A 114 -21.26 41.16 2.52
C VAL A 114 -20.04 40.41 3.09
N ARG A 115 -19.11 40.05 2.20
CA ARG A 115 -17.88 39.29 2.47
C ARG A 115 -17.13 39.74 3.73
N GLU A 116 -16.85 41.03 3.86
CA GLU A 116 -16.08 41.58 5.01
C GLU A 116 -16.82 41.39 6.35
N LYS A 117 -18.14 41.56 6.38
CA LYS A 117 -18.95 41.34 7.58
C LYS A 117 -18.94 39.86 7.96
N ARG A 118 -19.17 38.97 6.99
CA ARG A 118 -19.13 37.53 7.18
C ARG A 118 -17.78 37.03 7.69
N LEU A 119 -16.66 37.58 7.20
CA LEU A 119 -15.32 37.27 7.73
C LEU A 119 -15.15 37.73 9.21
N LYS A 120 -15.68 38.89 9.60
CA LYS A 120 -15.64 39.34 11.01
C LYS A 120 -16.45 38.40 11.92
N VAL A 121 -17.64 37.98 11.49
CA VAL A 121 -18.46 37.00 12.21
C VAL A 121 -17.78 35.63 12.29
N ALA A 122 -17.20 35.15 11.19
CA ALA A 122 -16.42 33.91 11.19
C ALA A 122 -15.21 33.98 12.12
N ARG A 123 -14.55 35.14 12.24
CA ARG A 123 -13.47 35.37 13.22
C ARG A 123 -13.96 35.37 14.67
N ALA A 124 -15.16 35.89 14.94
CA ALA A 124 -15.79 35.80 16.26
C ALA A 124 -16.12 34.35 16.65
N ILE A 125 -16.70 33.56 15.73
CA ILE A 125 -16.94 32.11 15.89
C ILE A 125 -15.60 31.36 16.08
N LEU A 126 -14.54 31.74 15.37
CA LEU A 126 -13.21 31.18 15.59
C LEU A 126 -12.68 31.50 17.00
N TYR A 127 -12.86 32.71 17.53
CA TYR A 127 -12.49 33.03 18.92
C TYR A 127 -13.28 32.20 19.95
N MET A 128 -14.58 31.95 19.70
CA MET A 128 -15.38 31.05 20.54
C MET A 128 -14.83 29.62 20.53
N THR A 129 -14.53 29.07 19.35
CA THR A 129 -13.93 27.72 19.23
C THR A 129 -12.49 27.65 19.72
N GLN A 130 -11.78 28.77 19.81
CA GLN A 130 -10.50 28.94 20.53
C GLN A 130 -10.66 29.09 22.06
N GLY A 131 -11.88 28.89 22.59
CA GLY A 131 -12.13 28.79 24.02
C GLY A 131 -12.21 30.11 24.78
N THR A 132 -12.47 31.23 24.09
CA THR A 132 -12.62 32.56 24.72
C THR A 132 -11.44 32.91 25.64
N PHE A 133 -10.22 32.59 25.18
CA PHE A 133 -9.02 32.45 26.00
C PHE A 133 -8.62 33.69 26.82
N ALA A 134 -9.01 34.91 26.44
CA ALA A 134 -8.67 36.11 27.20
C ALA A 134 -9.45 36.26 28.52
N GLU A 135 -10.45 35.41 28.76
CA GLU A 135 -11.15 35.28 30.05
C GLU A 135 -10.59 34.14 30.91
N CYS A 136 -9.65 33.34 30.39
CA CYS A 136 -9.09 32.16 31.06
C CYS A 136 -7.76 32.48 31.77
N SER A 137 -7.53 31.83 32.91
CA SER A 137 -6.29 31.92 33.70
C SER A 137 -5.32 30.75 33.47
N SER A 138 -5.78 29.68 32.81
CA SER A 138 -4.99 28.48 32.54
C SER A 138 -5.40 27.78 31.24
N GLU A 139 -4.48 26.98 30.67
CA GLU A 139 -4.77 26.14 29.49
C GLU A 139 -5.93 25.15 29.71
N VAL A 140 -6.17 24.73 30.96
CA VAL A 140 -7.26 23.81 31.32
C VAL A 140 -8.63 24.51 31.23
N GLU A 141 -8.72 25.78 31.61
CA GLU A 141 -9.93 26.58 31.41
C GLU A 141 -10.19 26.85 29.93
N VAL A 142 -9.14 27.11 29.14
CA VAL A 142 -9.25 27.20 27.67
C VAL A 142 -9.78 25.88 27.11
N GLN A 143 -9.24 24.73 27.52
CA GLN A 143 -9.72 23.42 27.08
C GLN A 143 -11.20 23.18 27.42
N TYR A 144 -11.63 23.56 28.62
CA TYR A 144 -13.02 23.47 29.06
C TYR A 144 -13.95 24.35 28.20
N TRP A 145 -13.61 25.63 28.03
CA TRP A 145 -14.43 26.56 27.25
C TRP A 145 -14.40 26.25 25.74
N MET A 146 -13.28 25.77 25.19
CA MET A 146 -13.24 25.22 23.83
C MET A 146 -14.28 24.11 23.67
N ARG A 147 -14.30 23.13 24.59
CA ARG A 147 -15.26 22.00 24.55
C ARG A 147 -16.71 22.47 24.66
N TYR A 148 -17.02 23.32 25.64
CA TYR A 148 -18.37 23.85 25.83
C TYR A 148 -18.85 24.66 24.62
N ASN A 149 -18.04 25.62 24.14
CA ASN A 149 -18.39 26.47 23.00
C ASN A 149 -18.56 25.67 21.71
N ILE A 150 -17.78 24.60 21.51
CA ILE A 150 -17.87 23.73 20.33
C ILE A 150 -19.16 22.89 20.34
N PHE A 151 -19.55 22.29 21.47
CA PHE A 151 -20.83 21.59 21.57
C PHE A 151 -22.02 22.55 21.43
N LEU A 152 -21.91 23.78 21.95
CA LEU A 152 -22.92 24.83 21.77
C LEU A 152 -23.10 25.22 20.29
N LEU A 153 -22.01 25.42 19.54
CA LEU A 153 -22.06 25.76 18.11
C LEU A 153 -22.56 24.57 17.26
N LEU A 154 -22.29 23.33 17.67
CA LEU A 154 -22.89 22.14 17.05
C LEU A 154 -24.41 22.09 17.27
N ASP A 155 -24.89 22.31 18.50
CA ASP A 155 -26.33 22.35 18.86
C ASP A 155 -27.10 23.51 18.18
N VAL A 156 -26.40 24.57 17.80
CA VAL A 156 -26.94 25.69 17.01
C VAL A 156 -26.92 25.42 15.49
N GLY A 157 -26.27 24.34 15.04
CA GLY A 157 -26.21 23.97 13.62
C GLY A 157 -25.10 24.65 12.82
N THR A 158 -24.15 25.33 13.47
CA THR A 158 -23.10 26.11 12.81
C THR A 158 -22.24 25.29 11.84
N PHE A 159 -22.06 23.98 12.07
CA PHE A 159 -21.23 23.15 11.18
C PHE A 159 -21.75 23.08 9.74
N SER A 160 -23.07 22.99 9.55
CA SER A 160 -23.67 22.91 8.20
C SER A 160 -23.38 24.18 7.40
N ALA A 161 -23.59 25.36 8.01
CA ALA A 161 -23.25 26.64 7.39
C ALA A 161 -21.75 26.76 7.05
N LEU A 162 -20.85 26.21 7.89
CA LEU A 162 -19.41 26.16 7.57
C LEU A 162 -19.10 25.29 6.36
N VAL A 163 -19.81 24.17 6.16
CA VAL A 163 -19.68 23.30 4.97
C VAL A 163 -20.14 24.03 3.70
N GLU A 164 -21.27 24.73 3.76
CA GLU A 164 -21.78 25.52 2.62
C GLU A 164 -20.82 26.65 2.24
N LEU A 165 -20.34 27.41 3.23
CA LEU A 165 -19.40 28.52 3.02
C LEU A 165 -18.02 28.04 2.54
N LEU A 166 -17.55 26.86 2.98
CA LEU A 166 -16.34 26.23 2.46
C LEU A 166 -16.50 25.87 0.98
N ASN A 167 -17.63 25.29 0.58
CA ASN A 167 -17.91 24.98 -0.83
C ASN A 167 -17.99 26.27 -1.68
N MET A 168 -18.68 27.31 -1.21
CA MET A 168 -18.78 28.60 -1.90
C MET A 168 -17.39 29.23 -2.13
N GLU A 169 -16.50 29.23 -1.13
CA GLU A 169 -15.15 29.81 -1.30
C GLU A 169 -14.21 28.87 -2.08
N MET A 170 -14.44 27.56 -2.08
CA MET A 170 -13.74 26.58 -2.92
C MET A 170 -13.96 26.76 -4.42
N ASP A 171 -15.03 27.44 -4.83
CA ASP A 171 -15.37 27.79 -6.22
C ASP A 171 -15.22 29.29 -6.52
N ASN A 172 -14.58 30.05 -5.60
CA ASN A 172 -14.28 31.47 -5.78
C ASN A 172 -13.23 31.69 -6.88
N SER A 173 -13.74 31.79 -8.11
CA SER A 173 -12.94 31.99 -9.33
C SER A 173 -12.18 33.33 -9.35
N ALA A 174 -12.59 34.33 -8.55
CA ALA A 174 -11.88 35.59 -8.41
C ALA A 174 -10.64 35.44 -7.50
N ALA A 175 -10.75 34.73 -6.38
CA ALA A 175 -9.62 34.39 -5.51
C ALA A 175 -8.57 33.55 -6.25
N CYS A 176 -9.03 32.54 -7.02
CA CYS A 176 -8.19 31.79 -7.95
C CYS A 176 -7.46 32.72 -8.96
N SER A 177 -8.22 33.55 -9.68
CA SER A 177 -7.68 34.44 -10.72
C SER A 177 -6.68 35.47 -10.18
N SER A 178 -6.82 35.89 -8.92
CA SER A 178 -5.86 36.74 -8.21
C SER A 178 -4.58 35.96 -7.88
N ALA A 179 -4.73 34.82 -7.19
CA ALA A 179 -3.60 34.01 -6.71
C ALA A 179 -2.69 33.52 -7.85
N VAL A 180 -3.26 33.12 -8.99
CA VAL A 180 -2.51 32.64 -10.18
C VAL A 180 -1.68 33.76 -10.83
N ARG A 181 -2.03 35.03 -10.62
CA ARG A 181 -1.31 36.20 -11.18
C ARG A 181 -0.22 36.74 -10.25
N LYS A 182 -0.24 36.40 -8.95
CA LYS A 182 0.77 36.88 -8.00
C LYS A 182 2.09 36.09 -8.15
N PRO A 183 3.27 36.75 -8.15
CA PRO A 183 4.56 36.07 -8.25
C PRO A 183 4.95 35.29 -6.98
N ALA A 184 4.34 35.64 -5.84
CA ALA A 184 4.39 34.88 -4.60
C ALA A 184 2.99 34.92 -3.96
N ILE A 185 2.55 33.78 -3.41
CA ILE A 185 1.29 33.64 -2.68
C ILE A 185 1.60 33.56 -1.20
N SER A 186 0.80 34.25 -0.39
CA SER A 186 1.03 34.49 1.03
C SER A 186 -0.18 34.09 1.88
N LEU A 187 -0.03 34.19 3.20
CA LEU A 187 -1.14 34.10 4.15
C LEU A 187 -2.26 35.14 3.90
N ALA A 188 -2.02 36.29 3.25
CA ALA A 188 -3.12 37.21 2.94
C ALA A 188 -4.16 36.56 1.99
N ASP A 189 -3.69 35.73 1.05
CA ASP A 189 -4.44 35.20 -0.09
C ASP A 189 -5.43 34.07 0.23
N SER A 190 -5.45 33.56 1.47
CA SER A 190 -6.25 32.39 1.86
C SER A 190 -7.06 32.59 3.15
N THR A 191 -7.23 33.84 3.58
CA THR A 191 -7.69 34.21 4.93
C THR A 191 -9.04 33.61 5.32
N GLU A 192 -10.06 33.68 4.47
CA GLU A 192 -11.38 33.09 4.75
C GLU A 192 -11.33 31.55 4.82
N LEU A 193 -10.61 30.90 3.90
CA LEU A 193 -10.42 29.46 3.93
C LEU A 193 -9.69 29.00 5.20
N ARG A 194 -8.67 29.74 5.68
CA ARG A 194 -8.02 29.42 6.96
C ARG A 194 -8.97 29.56 8.13
N VAL A 195 -9.75 30.64 8.20
CA VAL A 195 -10.72 30.83 9.30
C VAL A 195 -11.74 29.69 9.33
N LEU A 196 -12.38 29.37 8.19
CA LEU A 196 -13.36 28.27 8.09
C LEU A 196 -12.73 26.91 8.45
N LEU A 197 -11.59 26.56 7.85
CA LEU A 197 -10.91 25.28 8.11
C LEU A 197 -10.38 25.17 9.53
N ASN A 198 -9.98 26.28 10.17
CA ASN A 198 -9.61 26.30 11.58
C ASN A 198 -10.82 25.96 12.47
N ILE A 199 -11.98 26.62 12.27
CA ILE A 199 -13.20 26.33 13.04
C ILE A 199 -13.59 24.85 12.87
N MET A 200 -13.64 24.36 11.63
CA MET A 200 -14.01 22.96 11.34
C MET A 200 -13.03 21.95 11.94
N TYR A 201 -11.71 22.23 11.93
CA TYR A 201 -10.73 21.37 12.59
C TYR A 201 -10.88 21.35 14.11
N LEU A 202 -11.07 22.52 14.74
CA LEU A 202 -11.26 22.62 16.18
C LEU A 202 -12.52 21.84 16.61
N MET A 203 -13.63 21.96 15.86
CA MET A 203 -14.84 21.18 16.09
C MET A 203 -14.58 19.67 15.96
N VAL A 204 -14.03 19.21 14.83
CA VAL A 204 -13.79 17.77 14.58
C VAL A 204 -12.82 17.18 15.60
N GLU A 205 -11.71 17.83 15.93
CA GLU A 205 -10.75 17.35 16.94
C GLU A 205 -11.39 17.28 18.33
N THR A 206 -12.08 18.33 18.77
CA THR A 206 -12.62 18.41 20.13
C THR A 206 -13.78 17.44 20.35
N ILE A 207 -14.63 17.23 19.33
CA ILE A 207 -15.73 16.25 19.35
C ILE A 207 -15.21 14.83 19.05
N GLN A 208 -14.02 14.66 18.47
CA GLN A 208 -13.36 13.34 18.38
C GLN A 208 -12.89 12.84 19.75
N GLN A 209 -12.30 13.69 20.58
CA GLN A 209 -11.74 13.28 21.88
C GLN A 209 -12.83 12.80 22.85
N ASP A 210 -12.76 11.55 23.30
CA ASP A 210 -13.72 10.94 24.24
C ASP A 210 -13.39 11.34 25.68
N ASP A 211 -14.39 11.80 26.43
CA ASP A 211 -14.24 12.23 27.82
C ASP A 211 -15.28 11.49 28.70
N PRO A 212 -14.84 10.71 29.70
CA PRO A 212 -15.74 10.07 30.65
C PRO A 212 -16.72 11.04 31.31
N ALA A 213 -16.32 12.29 31.56
CA ALA A 213 -17.12 13.32 32.19
C ALA A 213 -18.15 14.01 31.25
N ASP A 214 -18.13 13.71 29.94
CA ASP A 214 -19.12 14.28 29.01
C ASP A 214 -20.55 13.92 29.41
N LYS A 215 -21.45 14.90 29.25
CA LYS A 215 -22.89 14.75 29.43
C LYS A 215 -23.48 13.71 28.45
N PRO A 216 -24.56 13.00 28.79
CA PRO A 216 -25.17 12.00 27.89
C PRO A 216 -25.68 12.62 26.58
N GLU A 217 -26.12 13.88 26.60
CA GLU A 217 -26.51 14.63 25.41
C GLU A 217 -25.30 14.82 24.48
N TRP A 218 -24.15 15.25 25.01
CA TRP A 218 -22.91 15.42 24.23
C TRP A 218 -22.38 14.10 23.66
N LYS A 219 -22.53 12.99 24.39
CA LYS A 219 -22.22 11.64 23.89
C LYS A 219 -23.15 11.22 22.74
N THR A 220 -24.43 11.62 22.78
CA THR A 220 -25.37 11.41 21.67
C THR A 220 -25.03 12.29 20.46
N MET A 221 -24.82 13.61 20.68
CA MET A 221 -24.44 14.57 19.64
C MET A 221 -23.16 14.18 18.90
N ARG A 222 -22.17 13.63 19.62
CA ARG A 222 -20.92 13.09 19.05
C ARG A 222 -21.18 11.99 18.02
N GLU A 223 -22.07 11.05 18.32
CA GLU A 223 -22.37 9.95 17.40
C GLU A 223 -23.24 10.40 16.22
N THR A 224 -24.17 11.34 16.44
CA THR A 224 -24.90 12.03 15.36
C THR A 224 -23.92 12.75 14.42
N PHE A 225 -23.01 13.57 14.96
CA PHE A 225 -22.01 14.30 14.19
C PHE A 225 -21.02 13.37 13.47
N ARG A 226 -20.66 12.23 14.06
CA ARG A 226 -19.88 11.18 13.37
C ARG A 226 -20.62 10.63 12.16
N ALA A 227 -21.93 10.34 12.30
CA ALA A 227 -22.76 9.86 11.20
C ALA A 227 -22.90 10.93 10.10
N GLU A 228 -23.18 12.17 10.47
CA GLU A 228 -23.27 13.34 9.58
C GLU A 228 -21.98 13.51 8.76
N LEU A 229 -20.81 13.58 9.38
CA LEU A 229 -19.51 13.70 8.69
C LEU A 229 -19.19 12.53 7.73
N GLY A 230 -19.73 11.33 8.02
CA GLY A 230 -19.60 10.15 7.16
C GLY A 230 -20.64 10.07 6.04
N SER A 231 -21.67 10.91 6.09
CA SER A 231 -22.80 10.94 5.16
C SER A 231 -22.67 12.08 4.12
N PRO A 232 -23.44 12.06 3.03
CA PRO A 232 -23.56 13.19 2.12
C PRO A 232 -24.21 14.40 2.81
N LEU A 233 -23.45 15.49 2.99
CA LEU A 233 -23.95 16.72 3.64
C LEU A 233 -24.31 17.82 2.65
N PHE A 234 -23.48 18.02 1.62
CA PHE A 234 -23.67 19.05 0.60
C PHE A 234 -23.16 18.52 -0.75
N ASN A 235 -23.76 18.95 -1.87
CA ASN A 235 -23.46 18.45 -3.22
C ASN A 235 -23.48 16.90 -3.36
N ASN A 236 -24.23 16.20 -2.51
CA ASN A 236 -24.28 14.73 -2.40
C ASN A 236 -22.93 14.04 -2.11
N GLU A 237 -21.96 14.73 -1.53
CA GLU A 237 -20.67 14.15 -1.13
C GLU A 237 -20.41 14.27 0.39
N PRO A 238 -19.76 13.27 1.04
CA PRO A 238 -19.21 13.42 2.39
C PRO A 238 -18.03 14.40 2.40
N ILE A 239 -17.86 15.16 3.49
CA ILE A 239 -16.85 16.22 3.61
C ILE A 239 -15.41 15.77 3.31
N SER A 240 -15.07 14.50 3.60
CA SER A 240 -13.76 13.93 3.24
C SER A 240 -13.52 13.88 1.72
N VAL A 241 -14.56 13.68 0.90
CA VAL A 241 -14.47 13.70 -0.57
C VAL A 241 -14.28 15.14 -1.07
N THR A 242 -15.03 16.10 -0.50
CA THR A 242 -14.86 17.54 -0.77
C THR A 242 -13.42 18.01 -0.51
N LEU A 243 -12.84 17.59 0.61
CA LEU A 243 -11.44 17.87 0.98
C LEU A 243 -10.43 17.15 0.08
N PHE A 244 -10.71 15.93 -0.38
CA PHE A 244 -9.95 15.29 -1.46
C PHE A 244 -10.02 16.10 -2.76
N GLY A 245 -11.19 16.67 -3.08
CA GLY A 245 -11.39 17.63 -4.16
C GLY A 245 -10.45 18.85 -4.06
N MET A 246 -10.33 19.47 -2.88
CA MET A 246 -9.38 20.56 -2.63
C MET A 246 -7.92 20.15 -2.90
N VAL A 247 -7.51 18.96 -2.44
CA VAL A 247 -6.17 18.40 -2.67
C VAL A 247 -5.88 18.28 -4.18
N THR A 248 -6.85 17.87 -5.00
CA THR A 248 -6.71 17.83 -6.47
C THR A 248 -6.78 19.20 -7.16
N LYS A 249 -7.65 20.12 -6.73
CA LYS A 249 -7.72 21.51 -7.23
C LYS A 249 -6.38 22.23 -7.04
N PHE A 250 -5.74 22.05 -5.88
CA PHE A 250 -4.39 22.56 -5.62
C PHE A 250 -3.31 21.87 -6.47
N CYS A 251 -3.25 20.54 -6.48
CA CYS A 251 -2.22 19.77 -7.21
C CYS A 251 -2.29 19.82 -8.75
N SER A 252 -3.31 20.48 -9.30
CA SER A 252 -3.48 20.78 -10.72
C SER A 252 -3.24 22.26 -11.05
N GLY A 253 -2.97 23.12 -10.06
CA GLY A 253 -2.70 24.54 -10.25
C GLY A 253 -3.94 25.44 -10.32
N HIS A 254 -5.15 24.88 -10.24
CA HIS A 254 -6.41 25.64 -10.30
C HIS A 254 -6.72 26.41 -9.00
N ALA A 255 -6.12 26.02 -7.87
CA ALA A 255 -6.32 26.70 -6.59
C ALA A 255 -5.02 26.74 -5.76
N PRO A 256 -3.99 27.50 -6.19
CA PRO A 256 -2.65 27.47 -5.58
C PRO A 256 -2.57 28.18 -4.21
N HIS A 257 -3.65 28.85 -3.79
CA HIS A 257 -3.76 29.53 -2.49
C HIS A 257 -4.40 28.66 -1.39
N PHE A 258 -4.91 27.45 -1.70
CA PHE A 258 -5.55 26.61 -0.68
C PHE A 258 -4.57 26.23 0.45
N PRO A 259 -4.94 26.42 1.74
CA PRO A 259 -4.02 26.24 2.87
C PRO A 259 -3.82 24.75 3.20
N MET A 260 -2.92 24.12 2.45
CA MET A 260 -2.87 22.66 2.31
C MET A 260 -2.56 21.90 3.60
N LYS A 261 -1.83 22.49 4.56
CA LYS A 261 -1.66 21.91 5.91
C LYS A 261 -3.01 21.72 6.60
N LYS A 262 -3.84 22.77 6.63
CA LYS A 262 -5.17 22.77 7.28
C LYS A 262 -6.14 21.83 6.58
N VAL A 263 -6.14 21.80 5.24
CA VAL A 263 -6.93 20.85 4.44
C VAL A 263 -6.56 19.40 4.76
N LEU A 264 -5.25 19.07 4.80
CA LEU A 264 -4.78 17.72 5.09
C LEU A 264 -4.97 17.29 6.54
N LEU A 265 -4.83 18.22 7.50
CA LEU A 265 -5.13 17.98 8.91
C LEU A 265 -6.61 17.67 9.12
N LEU A 266 -7.52 18.50 8.58
CA LEU A 266 -8.96 18.27 8.67
C LEU A 266 -9.36 16.97 7.96
N LEU A 267 -8.86 16.71 6.75
CA LEU A 267 -9.10 15.47 6.02
C LEU A 267 -8.67 14.23 6.82
N TRP A 268 -7.52 14.30 7.49
CA TRP A 268 -7.03 13.22 8.35
C TRP A 268 -7.95 13.00 9.56
N LYS A 269 -8.33 14.05 10.30
CA LYS A 269 -9.19 13.91 11.49
C LYS A 269 -10.61 13.49 11.11
N SER A 270 -11.19 14.00 10.02
CA SER A 270 -12.49 13.51 9.51
C SER A 270 -12.46 12.02 9.17
N ILE A 271 -11.41 11.53 8.47
CA ILE A 271 -11.23 10.09 8.18
C ILE A 271 -11.03 9.28 9.47
N LEU A 272 -10.29 9.80 10.43
CA LEU A 272 -9.99 9.14 11.70
C LEU A 272 -11.23 9.03 12.62
N PHE A 273 -12.07 10.06 12.65
CA PHE A 273 -13.28 10.11 13.47
C PHE A 273 -14.45 9.31 12.86
N THR A 274 -14.60 9.32 11.53
CA THR A 274 -15.71 8.60 10.84
C THR A 274 -15.45 7.11 10.62
N LEU A 275 -14.22 6.70 10.29
CA LEU A 275 -13.87 5.27 10.14
C LEU A 275 -13.27 4.66 11.42
N GLY A 276 -12.82 5.49 12.37
CA GLY A 276 -12.19 5.07 13.62
C GLY A 276 -10.67 4.84 13.51
N GLY A 277 -10.01 4.90 14.67
CA GLY A 277 -8.58 4.63 14.83
C GLY A 277 -8.21 3.15 14.81
N PHE A 278 -6.96 2.83 15.16
CA PHE A 278 -6.44 1.48 15.04
C PHE A 278 -6.97 0.49 16.09
N GLU A 279 -7.43 0.97 17.25
CA GLU A 279 -8.09 0.11 18.25
C GLU A 279 -9.55 -0.20 17.81
N GLN A 280 -10.32 0.79 17.32
CA GLN A 280 -11.66 0.57 16.74
C GLN A 280 -11.59 -0.37 15.52
N LEU A 281 -10.64 -0.15 14.60
CA LEU A 281 -10.37 -1.05 13.46
C LEU A 281 -10.08 -2.49 13.90
N GLN A 282 -9.33 -2.68 15.00
CA GLN A 282 -9.00 -4.01 15.50
C GLN A 282 -10.24 -4.69 16.11
N SER A 283 -11.13 -3.93 16.79
CA SER A 283 -12.43 -4.41 17.29
C SER A 283 -13.39 -4.76 16.15
N LEU A 284 -13.54 -3.90 15.14
CA LEU A 284 -14.31 -4.18 13.92
C LEU A 284 -13.80 -5.44 13.20
N LYS A 285 -12.48 -5.67 13.21
CA LYS A 285 -11.84 -6.88 12.67
C LYS A 285 -11.99 -8.12 13.53
N VAL A 286 -12.40 -8.00 14.80
CA VAL A 286 -12.85 -9.14 15.62
C VAL A 286 -14.32 -9.44 15.31
N ARG A 287 -15.20 -8.41 15.28
CA ARG A 287 -16.60 -8.51 14.84
C ARG A 287 -16.71 -9.23 13.48
N LYS A 288 -16.05 -8.70 12.45
CA LYS A 288 -16.05 -9.27 11.08
C LYS A 288 -15.31 -10.62 10.93
N ARG A 289 -14.78 -11.19 12.03
CA ARG A 289 -14.37 -12.60 12.08
C ARG A 289 -15.45 -13.48 12.71
N GLN A 290 -16.09 -13.03 13.77
CA GLN A 290 -17.20 -13.74 14.42
C GLN A 290 -18.37 -13.94 13.43
N GLU A 291 -18.71 -12.90 12.67
CA GLU A 291 -19.73 -12.93 11.61
C GLU A 291 -19.39 -13.91 10.47
N LEU A 292 -18.10 -14.12 10.19
CA LEU A 292 -17.61 -15.07 9.18
C LEU A 292 -17.27 -16.45 9.78
N GLY A 293 -17.72 -16.76 11.00
CA GLY A 293 -17.46 -18.03 11.69
C GLY A 293 -15.98 -18.32 11.99
N LEU A 294 -15.11 -17.31 11.88
CA LEU A 294 -13.67 -17.48 12.02
C LEU A 294 -13.23 -17.39 13.49
N PRO A 295 -12.26 -18.22 13.93
CA PRO A 295 -11.74 -18.17 15.30
C PRO A 295 -11.14 -16.80 15.64
N PRO A 296 -11.13 -16.40 16.92
CA PRO A 296 -10.59 -15.12 17.36
C PRO A 296 -9.10 -14.96 16.99
N LEU A 297 -8.63 -13.72 17.00
CA LEU A 297 -7.23 -13.43 16.71
C LEU A 297 -6.37 -13.82 17.92
N PRO A 298 -5.34 -14.68 17.77
CA PRO A 298 -4.55 -15.16 18.90
C PRO A 298 -3.63 -14.08 19.51
N GLU A 299 -3.37 -12.98 18.79
CA GLU A 299 -2.72 -11.80 19.36
C GLU A 299 -3.11 -10.51 18.61
N ASP A 300 -3.03 -9.37 19.30
CA ASP A 300 -2.97 -8.05 18.65
C ASP A 300 -1.52 -7.66 18.33
N SER A 301 -1.30 -7.19 17.12
CA SER A 301 0.01 -6.78 16.60
C SER A 301 0.45 -5.37 17.01
N ILE A 302 -0.37 -4.60 17.74
CA ILE A 302 0.06 -3.35 18.39
C ILE A 302 0.49 -3.65 19.82
N ARG A 303 -0.36 -4.30 20.63
CA ARG A 303 -0.06 -4.70 22.02
C ARG A 303 1.21 -5.56 22.14
N VAL A 304 1.37 -6.58 21.29
CA VAL A 304 2.59 -7.41 21.23
C VAL A 304 3.87 -6.62 20.90
N VAL A 305 3.74 -5.45 20.27
CA VAL A 305 4.88 -4.60 19.88
C VAL A 305 5.17 -3.53 20.94
N ARG A 306 4.15 -3.03 21.66
CA ARG A 306 4.33 -2.24 22.89
C ARG A 306 5.18 -3.01 23.91
N SER A 307 5.04 -4.34 24.01
CA SER A 307 5.86 -5.19 24.90
C SER A 307 7.25 -5.58 24.36
N MET A 308 7.70 -5.10 23.19
CA MET A 308 9.05 -5.39 22.68
C MET A 308 10.03 -4.26 23.00
N ARG A 309 11.17 -4.61 23.64
CA ARG A 309 12.37 -3.76 23.59
C ARG A 309 12.92 -3.63 22.17
N ALA A 310 13.69 -2.59 21.89
CA ALA A 310 14.42 -2.49 20.62
C ALA A 310 15.45 -3.64 20.46
N ALA A 311 16.03 -3.76 19.27
CA ALA A 311 17.20 -4.55 19.00
C ALA A 311 18.43 -3.64 18.86
N SER A 312 19.56 -4.04 19.43
CA SER A 312 20.83 -3.33 19.29
C SER A 312 21.20 -3.19 17.79
N PRO A 313 21.56 -1.99 17.30
CA PRO A 313 21.81 -1.79 15.88
C PRO A 313 22.89 -2.72 15.30
N PRO A 314 22.74 -3.24 14.06
CA PRO A 314 23.81 -3.96 13.40
C PRO A 314 24.95 -2.98 13.08
N ALA A 315 26.12 -3.21 13.70
CA ALA A 315 27.34 -2.43 13.47
C ALA A 315 27.57 -2.16 11.97
N SER A 316 27.79 -0.89 11.64
CA SER A 316 27.99 -0.41 10.28
C SER A 316 29.44 -0.55 9.84
N ALA A 317 29.71 -0.37 8.54
CA ALA A 317 31.06 -0.58 8.00
C ALA A 317 32.10 0.36 8.63
N SER A 318 31.72 1.60 8.95
CA SER A 318 32.55 2.53 9.74
C SER A 318 32.85 2.00 11.13
N ASP A 319 31.84 1.48 11.84
CA ASP A 319 31.99 0.98 13.21
C ASP A 319 32.88 -0.29 13.25
N LEU A 320 32.81 -1.10 12.19
CA LEU A 320 33.68 -2.27 11.98
C LEU A 320 35.11 -1.86 11.62
N ILE A 321 35.30 -0.87 10.75
CA ILE A 321 36.62 -0.29 10.43
C ILE A 321 37.22 0.36 11.68
N GLU A 322 36.43 1.04 12.51
CA GLU A 322 36.91 1.64 13.75
C GLU A 322 37.23 0.57 14.81
N GLN A 323 36.45 -0.50 14.93
CA GLN A 323 36.82 -1.67 15.74
C GLN A 323 38.10 -2.35 15.22
N GLN A 324 38.29 -2.44 13.90
CA GLN A 324 39.49 -3.03 13.29
C GLN A 324 40.72 -2.12 13.49
N GLN A 325 40.56 -0.80 13.39
CA GLN A 325 41.60 0.18 13.75
C GLN A 325 41.89 0.23 15.26
N LYS A 326 40.89 -0.01 16.12
CA LYS A 326 41.09 -0.14 17.58
C LYS A 326 41.73 -1.47 17.98
N ARG A 327 41.49 -2.56 17.25
CA ARG A 327 42.26 -3.81 17.35
C ARG A 327 43.70 -3.61 16.90
N ALA A 328 43.91 -3.09 15.69
CA ALA A 328 45.24 -2.76 15.18
C ALA A 328 46.00 -1.82 16.11
N ARG A 329 45.35 -0.81 16.73
CA ARG A 329 45.98 0.06 17.74
C ARG A 329 46.24 -0.60 19.09
N ARG A 330 45.59 -1.70 19.44
CA ARG A 330 45.92 -2.52 20.63
C ARG A 330 47.08 -3.47 20.32
N GLU A 331 47.03 -4.15 19.17
CA GLU A 331 48.09 -5.02 18.65
C GLU A 331 49.41 -4.25 18.46
N HIS A 332 49.36 -3.08 17.80
CA HIS A 332 50.51 -2.20 17.58
C HIS A 332 50.98 -1.42 18.83
N LYS A 333 50.34 -1.65 19.99
CA LYS A 333 50.84 -1.20 21.30
C LYS A 333 51.32 -2.36 22.19
N ALA A 334 51.13 -3.61 21.75
CA ALA A 334 51.59 -4.81 22.42
C ALA A 334 52.91 -5.34 21.81
N LEU A 335 53.12 -5.20 20.49
CA LEU A 335 54.36 -5.63 19.83
C LEU A 335 55.33 -4.45 19.58
N ILE A 336 55.98 -3.98 20.64
CA ILE A 336 57.33 -3.37 20.57
C ILE A 336 58.20 -3.90 21.71
N LYS A 337 58.59 -5.18 21.60
CA LYS A 337 59.94 -5.69 21.94
C LYS A 337 60.11 -7.17 21.58
N GLN A 338 61.33 -7.50 21.13
CA GLN A 338 61.94 -8.84 21.09
C GLN A 338 61.29 -9.88 20.16
N ASP A 339 61.73 -9.89 18.90
CA ASP A 339 62.74 -10.84 18.38
C ASP A 339 62.83 -12.19 19.15
N ASN A 340 62.76 -13.39 18.53
CA ASN A 340 63.44 -13.80 17.29
C ASN A 340 62.88 -15.10 16.65
N LEU A 341 63.11 -15.22 15.33
CA LEU A 341 63.40 -16.43 14.52
C LEU A 341 62.38 -17.59 14.31
N ASP A 342 62.39 -18.04 13.05
CA ASP A 342 62.18 -19.38 12.46
C ASP A 342 60.81 -20.11 12.47
N ALA A 343 60.08 -19.81 11.37
CA ALA A 343 59.51 -20.75 10.39
C ALA A 343 59.75 -22.27 10.62
N PHE A 344 58.76 -23.15 10.40
CA PHE A 344 58.25 -23.42 9.05
C PHE A 344 56.77 -23.88 8.97
N ASN A 345 56.23 -23.75 7.75
CA ASN A 345 55.02 -24.34 7.16
C ASN A 345 54.57 -25.73 7.66
N GLU A 346 53.25 -25.94 7.87
CA GLU A 346 52.51 -27.00 7.14
C GLU A 346 50.97 -26.84 7.10
N LYS A 347 50.27 -27.82 6.49
CA LYS A 347 48.97 -27.63 5.82
C LYS A 347 48.11 -28.92 5.79
N ASP A 348 46.80 -28.75 5.97
CA ASP A 348 45.70 -29.59 5.44
C ASP A 348 45.74 -31.12 5.73
N PRO A 349 45.02 -31.64 6.75
CA PRO A 349 45.05 -33.05 7.13
C PRO A 349 44.15 -33.93 6.24
N TYR A 350 44.76 -34.74 5.37
CA TYR A 350 44.12 -35.88 4.70
C TYR A 350 45.07 -37.07 4.54
N LYS A 351 44.64 -38.24 5.01
CA LYS A 351 45.36 -39.54 5.06
C LYS A 351 46.48 -39.60 6.12
N ALA A 352 46.82 -40.77 6.66
CA ALA A 352 46.09 -42.03 6.89
C ALA A 352 46.91 -42.88 7.89
N ASP A 353 46.30 -43.95 8.39
CA ASP A 353 46.86 -45.18 9.00
C ASP A 353 48.41 -45.33 8.98
N ASP A 354 49.07 -45.80 10.04
CA ASP A 354 48.69 -46.99 10.83
C ASP A 354 49.46 -47.11 12.17
N ALA A 355 49.07 -48.10 12.99
CA ALA A 355 49.88 -48.86 13.96
C ALA A 355 50.61 -48.19 15.16
N ARG A 356 50.06 -48.50 16.35
CA ARG A 356 50.71 -49.20 17.50
C ARG A 356 51.37 -48.44 18.68
N ASP A 357 50.82 -48.82 19.84
CA ASP A 357 51.46 -49.32 21.07
C ASP A 357 52.12 -48.37 22.09
N ASP A 358 52.02 -48.86 23.34
CA ASP A 358 52.72 -48.54 24.60
C ASP A 358 52.39 -47.27 25.44
N GLU A 359 51.54 -47.55 26.43
CA GLU A 359 51.68 -47.28 27.88
C GLU A 359 51.32 -45.92 28.52
N ASP A 360 50.72 -46.11 29.70
CA ASP A 360 50.32 -45.19 30.77
C ASP A 360 51.54 -44.37 31.34
N ASP A 361 51.43 -43.41 32.27
CA ASP A 361 50.52 -43.36 33.41
C ASP A 361 50.43 -41.99 34.15
N ASN A 362 49.30 -41.81 34.84
CA ASN A 362 48.95 -41.00 36.04
C ASN A 362 49.40 -39.52 36.33
N ASP A 363 48.44 -38.85 37.00
CA ASP A 363 48.49 -37.83 38.08
C ASP A 363 49.06 -36.40 37.95
N ASP A 364 48.10 -35.45 38.00
CA ASP A 364 48.01 -34.25 38.83
C ASP A 364 49.13 -33.94 39.87
N ASN A 365 49.60 -32.68 39.93
CA ASN A 365 48.97 -31.65 40.79
C ASN A 365 49.74 -30.30 40.93
N ASP A 366 49.12 -29.24 40.40
CA ASP A 366 49.12 -27.80 40.77
C ASP A 366 50.21 -27.09 41.64
N ASN A 367 50.86 -26.08 41.02
CA ASN A 367 51.00 -24.66 41.45
C ASN A 367 51.99 -24.07 42.50
N SER A 368 52.33 -22.79 42.20
CA SER A 368 52.59 -21.61 43.08
C SER A 368 53.90 -21.38 43.85
N LEU A 369 54.32 -20.08 43.89
CA LEU A 369 55.14 -19.27 44.84
C LEU A 369 55.59 -17.98 44.09
N GLU A 370 55.80 -16.73 44.60
CA GLU A 370 55.51 -15.93 45.82
C GLU A 370 55.13 -14.49 45.34
N THR A 371 54.39 -13.57 46.00
CA THR A 371 53.78 -13.43 47.35
C THR A 371 54.55 -12.59 48.41
N GLU A 372 54.68 -11.27 48.19
CA GLU A 372 54.97 -10.24 49.22
C GLU A 372 53.85 -9.16 49.23
N THR A 373 52.94 -9.08 50.23
CA THR A 373 53.00 -8.37 51.56
C THR A 373 52.85 -6.84 51.46
N PHE A 374 52.13 -6.06 52.32
CA PHE A 374 51.24 -6.19 53.51
C PHE A 374 50.50 -4.80 53.69
N PRO A 375 49.64 -4.49 54.70
CA PRO A 375 48.68 -5.24 55.55
C PRO A 375 47.23 -4.62 55.52
N MET A 376 46.41 -4.82 56.58
CA MET A 376 44.96 -4.49 56.67
C MET A 376 44.60 -3.18 57.42
N GLU A 377 43.40 -2.62 57.16
CA GLU A 377 42.58 -1.89 58.15
C GLU A 377 41.06 -2.06 57.89
N ARG A 378 40.15 -1.50 58.72
CA ARG A 378 38.74 -1.97 58.85
C ARG A 378 37.62 -1.00 58.42
N ASP A 379 36.46 -1.61 58.12
CA ASP A 379 35.07 -1.15 58.22
C ASP A 379 34.71 0.36 58.28
N GLU A 380 33.96 0.82 57.28
CA GLU A 380 32.83 1.75 57.49
C GLU A 380 31.58 1.26 56.72
N VAL A 381 30.39 1.59 57.23
CA VAL A 381 29.11 0.98 56.84
C VAL A 381 28.43 1.74 55.69
N MET A 382 28.07 1.04 54.61
CA MET A 382 27.19 1.61 53.58
C MET A 382 25.72 1.69 54.05
N PRO A 383 25.00 2.78 53.75
CA PRO A 383 23.59 2.92 54.11
C PRO A 383 22.68 1.96 53.30
N PRO A 384 21.52 1.55 53.84
CA PRO A 384 20.59 0.67 53.15
C PRO A 384 19.97 1.35 51.90
N PRO A 385 19.66 0.58 50.84
CA PRO A 385 19.03 1.13 49.65
C PRO A 385 17.61 1.60 49.94
N ILE A 386 17.25 2.77 49.40
CA ILE A 386 15.89 3.32 49.48
C ILE A 386 14.91 2.36 48.79
N PRO A 387 13.79 1.96 49.42
CA PRO A 387 12.79 1.11 48.80
C PRO A 387 12.02 1.90 47.74
N HIS A 388 12.48 1.84 46.49
CA HIS A 388 11.66 2.21 45.35
C HIS A 388 10.39 1.32 45.30
N PRO A 389 9.22 1.87 44.95
CA PRO A 389 8.00 1.08 44.85
C PRO A 389 8.16 -0.05 43.81
N PRO A 390 7.43 -1.17 43.96
CA PRO A 390 7.58 -2.34 43.10
C PRO A 390 7.08 -2.04 41.68
N SER A 391 7.99 -1.58 40.82
CA SER A 391 7.82 -1.63 39.38
C SER A 391 7.60 -3.09 38.98
N GLU A 392 6.45 -3.38 38.38
CA GLU A 392 6.11 -4.72 37.90
C GLU A 392 7.19 -5.21 36.94
N ARG A 393 8.01 -6.17 37.38
CA ARG A 393 8.95 -6.86 36.50
C ARG A 393 8.17 -7.81 35.60
N VAL A 394 7.58 -7.25 34.55
CA VAL A 394 6.87 -7.99 33.48
C VAL A 394 7.74 -9.16 33.04
N SER A 395 7.30 -10.37 33.37
CA SER A 395 8.04 -11.59 33.06
C SER A 395 7.88 -11.92 31.58
N PHE A 396 8.96 -11.75 30.82
CA PHE A 396 8.96 -12.13 29.41
C PHE A 396 8.70 -13.65 29.27
N PRO A 397 7.71 -14.07 28.46
CA PRO A 397 7.45 -15.49 28.22
C PRO A 397 8.69 -16.21 27.67
N LYS A 398 8.89 -17.47 28.06
CA LYS A 398 9.92 -18.35 27.49
C LYS A 398 9.54 -18.79 26.07
N GLY A 399 9.63 -17.89 25.10
CA GLY A 399 9.30 -18.16 23.70
C GLY A 399 9.49 -16.95 22.77
N LEU A 400 9.26 -17.16 21.47
CA LEU A 400 9.17 -16.06 20.50
C LEU A 400 7.88 -15.25 20.74
N PRO A 401 7.87 -13.93 20.50
CA PRO A 401 6.73 -13.06 20.78
C PRO A 401 5.59 -13.18 19.75
N TRP A 402 5.53 -14.28 19.00
CA TRP A 402 4.51 -14.53 17.99
C TRP A 402 4.21 -16.03 17.92
N ALA A 403 2.93 -16.41 17.91
CA ALA A 403 2.57 -17.79 17.57
C ALA A 403 2.91 -18.10 16.09
N PRO A 404 2.99 -19.37 15.64
CA PRO A 404 3.01 -19.68 14.21
C PRO A 404 1.74 -19.19 13.49
N LYS A 405 1.76 -19.13 12.15
CA LYS A 405 0.56 -18.97 11.28
C LYS A 405 0.82 -19.65 9.94
N VAL A 406 -0.11 -20.49 9.49
CA VAL A 406 -0.07 -21.27 8.24
C VAL A 406 -1.31 -20.94 7.39
N ARG A 407 -1.23 -20.86 6.06
CA ARG A 407 -2.38 -20.75 5.15
C ARG A 407 -2.71 -22.09 4.48
N GLU A 408 -3.91 -22.18 3.89
CA GLU A 408 -4.31 -23.17 2.87
C GLU A 408 -3.15 -23.48 1.90
N LYS A 409 -2.70 -22.47 1.16
CA LYS A 409 -1.66 -22.60 0.13
C LYS A 409 -0.26 -22.93 0.67
N ASP A 410 -0.04 -22.77 1.98
CA ASP A 410 1.19 -23.21 2.64
C ASP A 410 1.12 -24.72 3.00
N ILE A 411 -0.07 -25.30 3.13
CA ILE A 411 -0.35 -26.74 3.31
C ILE A 411 -0.37 -27.44 1.95
N GLU A 412 -1.12 -26.90 0.98
CA GLU A 412 -1.18 -27.39 -0.42
C GLU A 412 0.22 -27.62 -0.98
N SER A 413 1.08 -26.60 -0.96
CA SER A 413 2.44 -26.65 -1.51
C SER A 413 3.36 -27.64 -0.76
N PHE A 414 3.17 -27.82 0.56
CA PHE A 414 3.90 -28.82 1.33
C PHE A 414 3.46 -30.26 0.95
N LEU A 415 2.16 -30.46 0.77
CA LEU A 415 1.59 -31.74 0.33
C LEU A 415 1.97 -32.07 -1.11
N GLU A 416 1.88 -31.11 -2.02
CA GLU A 416 2.27 -31.26 -3.43
C GLU A 416 3.76 -31.61 -3.55
N SER A 417 4.64 -30.89 -2.86
CA SER A 417 6.07 -31.21 -2.81
C SER A 417 6.33 -32.61 -2.21
N SER A 418 5.57 -33.01 -1.19
CA SER A 418 5.67 -34.34 -0.59
C SER A 418 5.20 -35.45 -1.53
N ARG A 419 4.03 -35.30 -2.16
CA ARG A 419 3.48 -36.25 -3.15
C ARG A 419 4.39 -36.37 -4.37
N SER A 420 4.88 -35.25 -4.90
CA SER A 420 5.85 -35.23 -6.00
C SER A 420 7.14 -35.99 -5.63
N LYS A 421 7.66 -35.80 -4.41
CA LYS A 421 8.90 -36.46 -3.93
C LYS A 421 8.76 -37.96 -3.64
N PHE A 422 7.63 -38.39 -3.05
CA PHE A 422 7.46 -39.77 -2.55
C PHE A 422 6.57 -40.66 -3.42
N ILE A 423 5.70 -40.08 -4.25
CA ILE A 423 4.68 -40.78 -5.07
C ILE A 423 4.85 -40.47 -6.56
N GLY A 424 5.49 -39.33 -6.92
CA GLY A 424 5.69 -38.91 -8.31
C GLY A 424 4.46 -38.27 -8.97
N TYR A 425 3.38 -38.08 -8.22
CA TYR A 425 2.11 -37.52 -8.70
C TYR A 425 1.69 -36.29 -7.87
N THR A 426 0.87 -35.41 -8.43
CA THR A 426 0.34 -34.22 -7.74
C THR A 426 -1.19 -34.15 -7.85
N LEU A 427 -1.81 -33.70 -6.76
CA LEU A 427 -3.26 -33.44 -6.68
C LEU A 427 -3.43 -31.95 -6.41
N GLY A 428 -3.96 -31.22 -7.40
CA GLY A 428 -4.25 -29.80 -7.26
C GLY A 428 -5.37 -29.55 -6.24
N SER A 429 -5.24 -28.48 -5.46
CA SER A 429 -6.25 -28.03 -4.47
C SER A 429 -6.59 -29.03 -3.34
N ASP A 430 -5.81 -30.10 -3.15
CA ASP A 430 -6.05 -31.10 -2.10
C ASP A 430 -5.13 -30.88 -0.87
N THR A 431 -5.73 -30.69 0.31
CA THR A 431 -5.02 -30.51 1.60
C THR A 431 -5.03 -31.75 2.52
N ASP A 432 -5.60 -32.88 2.10
CA ASP A 432 -6.09 -33.95 2.97
C ASP A 432 -5.60 -35.35 2.59
N THR A 433 -5.37 -35.64 1.31
CA THR A 433 -4.93 -36.96 0.84
C THR A 433 -3.48 -37.25 1.22
N VAL A 434 -3.29 -37.91 2.36
CA VAL A 434 -1.98 -38.34 2.90
C VAL A 434 -1.61 -39.79 2.57
N VAL A 435 -2.44 -40.48 1.78
CA VAL A 435 -2.21 -41.86 1.33
C VAL A 435 -0.87 -41.96 0.58
N GLY A 436 -0.09 -42.99 0.89
CA GLY A 436 1.26 -43.20 0.32
C GLY A 436 2.38 -42.34 0.92
N LEU A 437 2.08 -41.36 1.78
CA LEU A 437 3.10 -40.53 2.43
C LEU A 437 3.59 -41.13 3.77
N PRO A 438 4.87 -40.98 4.14
CA PRO A 438 5.39 -41.41 5.45
C PRO A 438 4.73 -40.72 6.65
N ARG A 439 4.63 -41.43 7.79
CA ARG A 439 4.02 -40.94 9.05
C ARG A 439 4.49 -39.54 9.51
N PRO A 440 5.79 -39.16 9.45
CA PRO A 440 6.22 -37.81 9.84
C PRO A 440 5.58 -36.69 9.00
N ILE A 441 5.16 -36.98 7.77
CA ILE A 441 4.44 -36.03 6.92
C ILE A 441 2.99 -35.89 7.39
N HIS A 442 2.36 -36.96 7.88
CA HIS A 442 1.02 -36.92 8.48
C HIS A 442 1.02 -36.05 9.74
N GLU A 443 2.02 -36.23 10.61
CA GLU A 443 2.22 -35.41 11.82
C GLU A 443 2.53 -33.95 11.49
N SER A 444 3.33 -33.71 10.45
CA SER A 444 3.58 -32.36 9.92
C SER A 444 2.28 -31.69 9.45
N ILE A 445 1.44 -32.39 8.68
CA ILE A 445 0.15 -31.85 8.19
C ILE A 445 -0.82 -31.60 9.34
N LYS A 446 -0.89 -32.49 10.33
CA LYS A 446 -1.67 -32.29 11.57
C LYS A 446 -1.24 -31.01 12.30
N THR A 447 0.07 -30.80 12.43
CA THR A 447 0.67 -29.62 13.07
C THR A 447 0.43 -28.33 12.26
N LEU A 448 0.51 -28.41 10.92
CA LEU A 448 0.21 -27.31 10.01
C LEU A 448 -1.28 -26.91 10.09
N LYS A 449 -2.20 -27.89 10.11
CA LYS A 449 -3.66 -27.67 10.23
C LYS A 449 -4.05 -27.07 11.58
N GLN A 450 -3.42 -27.49 12.68
CA GLN A 450 -3.59 -26.86 14.01
C GLN A 450 -3.23 -25.36 14.01
N HIS A 451 -2.35 -24.92 13.10
CA HIS A 451 -1.93 -23.52 12.95
C HIS A 451 -2.52 -22.84 11.70
N LYS A 452 -3.55 -23.42 11.07
CA LYS A 452 -4.27 -22.84 9.92
C LYS A 452 -4.94 -21.54 10.33
N TYR A 453 -4.53 -20.45 9.67
CA TYR A 453 -5.07 -19.12 9.83
C TYR A 453 -5.70 -18.67 8.51
N VAL A 454 -7.03 -18.68 8.46
CA VAL A 454 -7.81 -18.05 7.38
C VAL A 454 -7.95 -16.56 7.68
N SER A 455 -7.66 -15.71 6.70
CA SER A 455 -7.90 -14.27 6.76
C SER A 455 -9.21 -13.87 6.06
N ILE A 456 -9.80 -12.76 6.52
CA ILE A 456 -11.00 -12.16 5.90
C ILE A 456 -10.79 -11.94 4.38
N ALA A 457 -9.57 -11.54 3.99
CA ALA A 457 -9.20 -11.33 2.59
C ALA A 457 -9.21 -12.60 1.73
N GLU A 458 -8.97 -13.78 2.31
CA GLU A 458 -9.04 -15.06 1.59
C GLU A 458 -10.50 -15.50 1.40
N ILE A 459 -11.39 -15.22 2.36
CA ILE A 459 -12.85 -15.41 2.19
C ILE A 459 -13.42 -14.45 1.14
N GLN A 460 -13.01 -13.17 1.18
CA GLN A 460 -13.46 -12.15 0.23
C GLN A 460 -13.07 -12.49 -1.22
N MET A 461 -11.82 -12.95 -1.43
CA MET A 461 -11.41 -13.46 -2.75
C MET A 461 -12.23 -14.69 -3.17
N ALA A 462 -12.47 -15.65 -2.27
CA ALA A 462 -13.24 -16.85 -2.59
C ALA A 462 -14.70 -16.53 -2.97
N LYS A 463 -15.33 -15.56 -2.29
CA LYS A 463 -16.68 -15.07 -2.64
C LYS A 463 -16.74 -14.46 -4.04
N GLU A 464 -15.79 -13.61 -4.42
CA GLU A 464 -15.85 -13.03 -5.77
C GLU A 464 -15.40 -14.02 -6.86
N GLU A 465 -14.49 -14.94 -6.54
CA GLU A 465 -14.22 -16.12 -7.38
C GLU A 465 -15.47 -17.02 -7.51
N GLU A 466 -16.50 -16.90 -6.67
CA GLU A 466 -17.80 -17.57 -6.79
C GLU A 466 -18.80 -16.73 -7.60
N TYR A 467 -19.00 -15.44 -7.28
CA TYR A 467 -19.85 -14.54 -8.08
C TYR A 467 -19.44 -14.47 -9.56
N GLN A 468 -18.13 -14.48 -9.86
CA GLN A 468 -17.63 -14.49 -11.24
C GLN A 468 -17.96 -15.77 -12.02
N LYS A 469 -18.41 -16.85 -11.36
CA LYS A 469 -18.91 -18.09 -12.01
C LYS A 469 -20.41 -18.05 -12.29
N THR A 470 -21.18 -17.23 -11.56
CA THR A 470 -22.65 -17.16 -11.64
C THR A 470 -23.19 -15.72 -11.81
N PRO A 471 -22.58 -14.86 -12.66
CA PRO A 471 -22.87 -13.42 -12.70
C PRO A 471 -24.29 -13.05 -13.17
N LEU A 472 -25.03 -14.01 -13.73
CA LEU A 472 -26.43 -13.84 -14.17
C LEU A 472 -27.45 -14.50 -13.21
N SER A 473 -26.98 -15.15 -12.14
CA SER A 473 -27.81 -15.99 -11.25
C SER A 473 -27.71 -15.64 -9.76
N GLY A 474 -26.68 -14.88 -9.35
CA GLY A 474 -26.44 -14.54 -7.94
C GLY A 474 -27.37 -13.48 -7.35
N GLY A 475 -28.07 -12.70 -8.17
CA GLY A 475 -28.74 -11.47 -7.75
C GLY A 475 -27.77 -10.30 -7.54
N ASP A 476 -28.29 -9.14 -7.13
CA ASP A 476 -27.46 -8.02 -6.69
C ASP A 476 -26.88 -8.31 -5.28
N GLU A 477 -25.60 -7.99 -5.04
CA GLU A 477 -25.01 -8.17 -3.70
C GLU A 477 -25.48 -7.06 -2.75
N GLU A 478 -26.09 -7.44 -1.62
CA GLU A 478 -26.40 -6.53 -0.51
C GLU A 478 -25.12 -6.06 0.20
N VAL A 479 -24.47 -5.03 -0.33
CA VAL A 479 -23.28 -4.42 0.27
C VAL A 479 -23.67 -3.60 1.50
N GLU A 480 -23.08 -3.91 2.67
CA GLU A 480 -23.22 -3.12 3.92
C GLU A 480 -22.75 -1.67 3.69
N MET A 481 -23.69 -0.71 3.66
CA MET A 481 -23.42 0.74 3.49
C MET A 481 -22.77 1.37 4.74
N SER A 482 -21.59 0.86 5.10
CA SER A 482 -20.76 1.41 6.18
C SER A 482 -20.13 2.75 5.77
N ALA A 483 -19.72 3.56 6.75
CA ALA A 483 -18.95 4.79 6.49
C ALA A 483 -17.63 4.55 5.69
N THR A 484 -17.09 3.33 5.72
CA THR A 484 -15.95 2.96 4.86
C THR A 484 -16.35 2.77 3.39
N GLU A 485 -17.55 2.22 3.16
CA GLU A 485 -18.11 1.99 1.83
C GLU A 485 -18.56 3.31 1.19
N LEU A 486 -19.30 4.15 1.92
CA LEU A 486 -19.71 5.48 1.47
C LEU A 486 -18.50 6.34 1.07
N LEU A 487 -17.43 6.35 1.88
CA LEU A 487 -16.19 7.04 1.52
C LEU A 487 -15.52 6.41 0.30
N TYR A 488 -15.48 5.07 0.18
CA TYR A 488 -14.88 4.40 -0.97
C TYR A 488 -15.61 4.77 -2.27
N GLN A 489 -16.94 4.70 -2.28
CA GLN A 489 -17.77 5.04 -3.44
C GLN A 489 -17.58 6.49 -3.85
N GLY A 490 -17.62 7.43 -2.90
CA GLY A 490 -17.39 8.86 -3.18
C GLY A 490 -16.00 9.15 -3.78
N ILE A 491 -14.93 8.50 -3.30
CA ILE A 491 -13.59 8.73 -3.85
C ILE A 491 -13.27 7.90 -5.11
N LEU A 492 -14.01 6.83 -5.40
CA LEU A 492 -13.69 5.86 -6.46
C LEU A 492 -13.49 6.51 -7.85
N PRO A 493 -14.35 7.42 -8.35
CA PRO A 493 -14.22 8.00 -9.69
C PRO A 493 -12.90 8.76 -9.93
N SER A 494 -12.30 9.30 -8.85
CA SER A 494 -11.06 10.09 -8.90
C SER A 494 -9.94 9.52 -8.02
N LEU A 495 -10.05 8.27 -7.56
CA LEU A 495 -9.07 7.64 -6.66
C LEU A 495 -7.62 7.71 -7.20
N PRO A 496 -7.32 7.42 -8.49
CA PRO A 496 -5.97 7.58 -9.02
C PRO A 496 -5.43 9.01 -8.86
N GLN A 497 -6.27 10.01 -9.13
CA GLN A 497 -5.96 11.44 -9.06
C GLN A 497 -5.68 11.86 -7.61
N TYR A 498 -6.51 11.44 -6.65
CA TYR A 498 -6.27 11.70 -5.22
C TYR A 498 -4.97 11.06 -4.73
N MET A 499 -4.69 9.80 -5.11
CA MET A 499 -3.44 9.13 -4.75
C MET A 499 -2.21 9.82 -5.34
N ILE A 500 -2.28 10.27 -6.59
CA ILE A 500 -1.19 11.04 -7.23
C ILE A 500 -1.02 12.41 -6.56
N ALA A 501 -2.10 13.10 -6.20
CA ALA A 501 -2.06 14.41 -5.55
C ALA A 501 -1.42 14.35 -4.15
N LEU A 502 -1.83 13.38 -3.32
CA LEU A 502 -1.18 13.13 -2.02
C LEU A 502 0.32 12.85 -2.17
N LEU A 503 0.72 12.04 -3.15
CA LEU A 503 2.13 11.71 -3.37
C LEU A 503 2.95 12.88 -3.94
N LYS A 504 2.35 13.78 -4.73
CA LYS A 504 2.97 15.06 -5.14
C LYS A 504 3.28 15.94 -3.92
N ILE A 505 2.32 16.15 -3.02
CA ILE A 505 2.51 16.97 -1.82
C ILE A 505 3.55 16.33 -0.89
N LEU A 506 3.49 15.01 -0.70
CA LEU A 506 4.47 14.25 0.09
C LEU A 506 5.91 14.39 -0.47
N LEU A 507 6.07 14.51 -1.79
CA LEU A 507 7.37 14.76 -2.43
C LEU A 507 7.90 16.19 -2.20
N ALA A 508 7.04 17.21 -2.24
CA ALA A 508 7.42 18.60 -1.95
C ALA A 508 7.74 18.82 -0.46
N ALA A 509 7.06 18.11 0.43
CA ALA A 509 7.30 18.15 1.88
C ALA A 509 8.46 17.25 2.34
N ALA A 510 8.96 16.32 1.50
CA ALA A 510 10.06 15.44 1.87
C ALA A 510 11.35 16.25 2.14
N PRO A 511 12.12 16.00 3.23
CA PRO A 511 13.29 16.81 3.60
C PRO A 511 14.48 16.79 2.61
N THR A 512 14.37 16.05 1.50
CA THR A 512 15.33 16.07 0.38
C THR A 512 14.80 16.80 -0.88
N SER A 513 13.67 17.50 -0.79
CA SER A 513 13.20 18.45 -1.80
C SER A 513 14.18 19.63 -1.92
N LYS A 514 14.51 20.07 -3.13
CA LYS A 514 15.20 21.34 -3.37
C LYS A 514 14.18 22.32 -3.95
N ALA A 515 14.22 23.60 -3.57
CA ALA A 515 13.28 24.60 -4.07
C ALA A 515 13.19 24.72 -5.62
N LYS A 516 14.22 24.27 -6.35
CA LYS A 516 14.21 24.19 -7.84
C LYS A 516 13.59 22.91 -8.42
N THR A 517 13.05 22.00 -7.59
CA THR A 517 12.40 20.75 -8.01
C THR A 517 10.93 20.65 -7.62
N ASP A 518 10.39 21.67 -6.97
CA ASP A 518 9.07 21.65 -6.36
C ASP A 518 8.04 22.14 -7.39
N SER A 519 7.24 21.22 -7.93
CA SER A 519 6.22 21.50 -8.96
C SER A 519 4.91 22.09 -8.41
N ILE A 520 4.84 22.33 -7.10
CA ILE A 520 3.73 22.91 -6.35
C ILE A 520 4.28 23.70 -5.16
N ASN A 521 3.77 24.91 -4.91
CA ASN A 521 4.19 25.73 -3.77
C ASN A 521 3.36 25.38 -2.52
N ILE A 522 3.87 24.46 -1.69
CA ILE A 522 3.22 24.08 -0.43
C ILE A 522 3.36 25.10 0.70
N LEU A 523 4.08 26.22 0.51
CA LEU A 523 4.43 27.16 1.60
C LEU A 523 3.52 28.39 1.70
N ALA A 524 2.47 28.49 0.88
CA ALA A 524 1.51 29.61 0.90
C ALA A 524 0.80 29.79 2.27
N ASP A 525 0.68 28.73 3.08
CA ASP A 525 0.09 28.72 4.43
C ASP A 525 1.15 28.90 5.56
N VAL A 526 2.28 29.53 5.23
CA VAL A 526 3.35 29.93 6.17
C VAL A 526 3.92 31.30 5.81
N LEU A 527 4.11 31.57 4.52
CA LEU A 527 4.77 32.79 4.05
C LEU A 527 3.97 34.04 4.41
N PRO A 528 4.56 34.99 5.17
CA PRO A 528 3.92 36.28 5.46
C PRO A 528 3.83 37.15 4.20
N GLU A 529 3.00 38.20 4.25
CA GLU A 529 2.87 39.16 3.15
C GLU A 529 4.14 40.03 2.99
N GLU A 530 4.70 40.50 4.11
CA GLU A 530 6.03 41.13 4.15
C GLU A 530 7.10 40.12 4.58
N MET A 531 8.22 40.06 3.85
CA MET A 531 9.33 39.16 4.19
C MET A 531 10.12 39.66 5.42
N PRO A 532 10.61 38.75 6.28
CA PRO A 532 11.28 39.12 7.53
C PRO A 532 12.56 39.91 7.29
N THR A 533 12.65 41.10 7.88
CA THR A 533 13.80 42.02 7.75
C THR A 533 14.92 41.73 8.75
N THR A 534 14.62 41.07 9.87
CA THR A 534 15.59 40.72 10.90
C THR A 534 16.02 39.25 10.85
N VAL A 535 17.24 38.96 11.30
CA VAL A 535 17.78 37.60 11.39
C VAL A 535 16.89 36.71 12.27
N LEU A 536 16.42 37.22 13.42
CA LEU A 536 15.56 36.49 14.34
C LEU A 536 14.22 36.08 13.71
N GLN A 537 13.55 36.99 13.00
CA GLN A 537 12.31 36.68 12.29
C GLN A 537 12.55 35.68 11.14
N SER A 538 13.70 35.77 10.47
CA SER A 538 14.11 34.81 9.43
C SER A 538 14.37 33.40 9.99
N MET A 539 15.03 33.31 11.16
CA MET A 539 15.20 32.05 11.90
C MET A 539 13.84 31.46 12.32
N LYS A 540 12.94 32.28 12.89
CA LYS A 540 11.57 31.87 13.25
C LYS A 540 10.82 31.31 12.03
N LEU A 541 10.88 32.00 10.88
CA LEU A 541 10.24 31.55 9.64
C LEU A 541 10.86 30.24 9.11
N GLY A 542 12.18 30.07 9.22
CA GLY A 542 12.88 28.84 8.84
C GLY A 542 12.45 27.62 9.68
N VAL A 543 12.27 27.81 10.99
CA VAL A 543 11.72 26.77 11.89
C VAL A 543 10.28 26.42 11.49
N ASP A 544 9.43 27.42 11.26
CA ASP A 544 8.01 27.22 10.92
C ASP A 544 7.82 26.55 9.55
N VAL A 545 8.61 26.92 8.55
CA VAL A 545 8.63 26.26 7.22
C VAL A 545 9.02 24.78 7.32
N ASN A 546 9.97 24.42 8.18
CA ASN A 546 10.31 23.01 8.42
C ASN A 546 9.18 22.28 9.18
N ARG A 547 8.67 22.88 10.26
CA ARG A 547 7.53 22.38 11.06
C ARG A 547 6.32 22.08 10.18
N HIS A 548 5.98 22.99 9.26
CA HIS A 548 4.91 22.83 8.29
C HIS A 548 5.10 21.62 7.37
N LYS A 549 6.34 21.38 6.88
CA LYS A 549 6.66 20.17 6.10
C LYS A 549 6.51 18.90 6.93
N GLU A 550 6.93 18.89 8.19
CA GLU A 550 6.75 17.74 9.09
C GLU A 550 5.26 17.39 9.30
N ILE A 551 4.41 18.39 9.53
CA ILE A 551 2.96 18.24 9.74
C ILE A 551 2.29 17.68 8.49
N ILE A 552 2.65 18.17 7.29
CA ILE A 552 2.15 17.64 6.02
C ILE A 552 2.55 16.16 5.83
N VAL A 553 3.80 15.79 6.16
CA VAL A 553 4.25 14.38 6.09
C VAL A 553 3.48 13.52 7.11
N LYS A 554 3.26 14.01 8.34
CA LYS A 554 2.44 13.37 9.38
C LYS A 554 1.04 13.06 8.85
N ALA A 555 0.30 14.06 8.41
CA ALA A 555 -1.08 13.93 7.93
C ALA A 555 -1.21 12.96 6.73
N ILE A 556 -0.40 13.15 5.66
CA ILE A 556 -0.48 12.29 4.46
C ILE A 556 -0.11 10.83 4.80
N SER A 557 0.90 10.62 5.66
CA SER A 557 1.30 9.27 6.08
C SER A 557 0.19 8.56 6.88
N ALA A 558 -0.62 9.30 7.63
CA ALA A 558 -1.74 8.76 8.39
C ALA A 558 -2.96 8.47 7.50
N ILE A 559 -3.37 9.42 6.65
CA ILE A 559 -4.46 9.25 5.66
C ILE A 559 -4.24 7.99 4.82
N LEU A 560 -3.08 7.87 4.18
CA LEU A 560 -2.75 6.72 3.34
C LEU A 560 -2.76 5.39 4.12
N LEU A 561 -2.36 5.41 5.39
CA LEU A 561 -2.33 4.20 6.21
C LEU A 561 -3.71 3.80 6.75
N LEU A 562 -4.57 4.75 7.08
CA LEU A 562 -5.96 4.53 7.50
C LEU A 562 -6.77 3.93 6.35
N LEU A 563 -6.74 4.55 5.16
CA LEU A 563 -7.42 4.03 3.96
C LEU A 563 -6.93 2.62 3.57
N LEU A 564 -5.60 2.40 3.49
CA LEU A 564 -5.03 1.06 3.24
C LEU A 564 -5.32 0.04 4.34
N LYS A 565 -5.87 0.45 5.50
CA LYS A 565 -6.34 -0.43 6.58
C LYS A 565 -7.84 -0.69 6.50
N HIS A 566 -8.66 0.35 6.45
CA HIS A 566 -10.12 0.26 6.45
C HIS A 566 -10.65 -0.37 5.18
N PHE A 567 -10.23 0.07 3.99
CA PHE A 567 -10.59 -0.61 2.73
C PHE A 567 -10.20 -2.08 2.74
N LYS A 568 -9.08 -2.47 3.39
CA LYS A 568 -8.68 -3.88 3.50
C LYS A 568 -9.55 -4.72 4.45
N LEU A 569 -10.28 -4.09 5.37
CA LEU A 569 -11.27 -4.74 6.22
C LEU A 569 -12.65 -4.76 5.54
N ASN A 570 -12.96 -3.69 4.80
CA ASN A 570 -14.20 -3.55 4.05
C ASN A 570 -14.25 -4.53 2.87
N HIS A 571 -13.44 -4.34 1.83
CA HIS A 571 -13.24 -5.34 0.76
C HIS A 571 -11.81 -5.43 0.19
N ILE A 572 -11.33 -6.66 -0.06
CA ILE A 572 -9.95 -6.95 -0.49
C ILE A 572 -9.53 -6.20 -1.77
N TYR A 573 -10.44 -6.06 -2.74
CA TYR A 573 -10.14 -5.40 -4.01
C TYR A 573 -10.14 -3.87 -3.91
N GLN A 574 -10.91 -3.26 -3.00
CA GLN A 574 -10.80 -1.82 -2.70
C GLN A 574 -9.39 -1.46 -2.23
N PHE A 575 -8.83 -2.29 -1.33
CA PHE A 575 -7.44 -2.18 -0.91
C PHE A 575 -6.45 -2.40 -2.07
N GLU A 576 -6.67 -3.40 -2.91
CA GLU A 576 -5.72 -3.75 -3.96
C GLU A 576 -5.71 -2.71 -5.10
N TYR A 577 -6.87 -2.17 -5.46
CA TYR A 577 -7.03 -1.10 -6.44
C TYR A 577 -6.31 0.18 -5.97
N MET A 578 -6.57 0.63 -4.73
CA MET A 578 -5.83 1.74 -4.11
C MET A 578 -4.31 1.47 -4.05
N ALA A 579 -3.91 0.27 -3.62
CA ALA A 579 -2.49 -0.11 -3.50
C ALA A 579 -1.78 -0.18 -4.86
N GLN A 580 -2.48 -0.58 -5.93
CA GLN A 580 -1.94 -0.60 -7.29
C GLN A 580 -1.69 0.81 -7.81
N HIS A 581 -2.64 1.74 -7.64
CA HIS A 581 -2.48 3.14 -8.04
C HIS A 581 -1.35 3.84 -7.28
N LEU A 582 -1.19 3.59 -5.97
CA LEU A 582 -0.03 4.07 -5.21
C LEU A 582 1.31 3.55 -5.77
N VAL A 583 1.37 2.29 -6.21
CA VAL A 583 2.60 1.71 -6.79
C VAL A 583 2.89 2.29 -8.18
N PHE A 584 1.87 2.45 -9.03
CA PHE A 584 1.99 3.14 -10.33
C PHE A 584 2.41 4.60 -10.17
N ALA A 585 1.90 5.31 -9.17
CA ALA A 585 2.29 6.67 -8.81
C ALA A 585 3.66 6.76 -8.07
N ASN A 586 4.50 5.73 -8.16
CA ASN A 586 5.87 5.68 -7.62
C ASN A 586 5.99 5.88 -6.09
N CYS A 587 4.98 5.49 -5.31
CA CYS A 587 5.03 5.53 -3.84
C CYS A 587 6.22 4.74 -3.25
N ILE A 588 6.56 3.58 -3.82
CA ILE A 588 7.70 2.76 -3.38
C ILE A 588 9.04 3.52 -3.54
N PRO A 589 9.42 4.01 -4.74
CA PRO A 589 10.55 4.93 -4.91
C PRO A 589 10.54 6.15 -3.97
N LEU A 590 9.38 6.79 -3.78
CA LEU A 590 9.25 8.00 -2.96
C LEU A 590 9.59 7.73 -1.49
N ILE A 591 9.03 6.67 -0.90
CA ILE A 591 9.32 6.26 0.48
C ILE A 591 10.80 5.86 0.61
N LEU A 592 11.36 5.14 -0.37
CA LEU A 592 12.78 4.78 -0.35
C LEU A 592 13.71 6.00 -0.46
N LYS A 593 13.34 7.02 -1.25
CA LYS A 593 14.06 8.31 -1.31
C LYS A 593 14.01 9.03 0.05
N PHE A 594 12.84 9.09 0.68
CA PHE A 594 12.66 9.66 2.02
C PHE A 594 13.57 8.96 3.05
N PHE A 595 13.62 7.62 3.06
CA PHE A 595 14.53 6.86 3.92
C PHE A 595 16.02 6.93 3.53
N ASN A 596 16.36 7.55 2.39
CA ASN A 596 17.75 7.68 1.93
C ASN A 596 18.51 8.89 2.52
N GLN A 597 17.91 9.62 3.47
CA GLN A 597 18.53 10.72 4.21
C GLN A 597 19.15 10.27 5.56
N ASN A 598 19.70 11.21 6.35
CA ASN A 598 20.07 10.91 7.74
C ASN A 598 18.81 10.88 8.63
N ILE A 599 18.26 9.69 8.80
CA ILE A 599 17.01 9.49 9.55
C ILE A 599 17.14 9.79 11.04
N MET A 600 18.34 9.65 11.63
CA MET A 600 18.56 10.08 13.02
C MET A 600 18.35 11.60 13.15
N SER A 601 19.05 12.40 12.33
CA SER A 601 18.89 13.86 12.34
C SER A 601 17.48 14.33 12.00
N TYR A 602 16.72 13.56 11.22
CA TYR A 602 15.31 13.87 10.96
C TYR A 602 14.42 13.59 12.18
N ILE A 603 14.57 12.45 12.86
CA ILE A 603 13.77 12.18 14.08
C ILE A 603 14.21 13.03 15.28
N THR A 604 15.43 13.57 15.32
CA THR A 604 15.91 14.49 16.37
C THR A 604 15.84 15.97 15.97
N ALA A 605 15.06 16.32 14.94
CA ALA A 605 14.95 17.71 14.48
C ALA A 605 14.09 18.55 15.45
N LYS A 606 14.65 19.66 15.96
CA LYS A 606 13.93 20.62 16.82
C LYS A 606 13.27 21.71 15.97
N ASN A 607 12.12 21.42 15.38
CA ASN A 607 11.33 22.38 14.59
C ASN A 607 10.05 22.80 15.34
N SER A 608 10.17 23.27 16.59
CA SER A 608 9.05 23.77 17.41
C SER A 608 9.55 24.78 18.44
N ILE A 609 8.71 25.77 18.74
CA ILE A 609 9.00 26.89 19.65
C ILE A 609 7.87 26.91 20.68
N SER A 610 8.07 26.18 21.78
CA SER A 610 7.01 25.76 22.70
C SER A 610 6.27 26.94 23.35
N VAL A 611 6.95 28.07 23.56
CA VAL A 611 6.32 29.32 24.06
C VAL A 611 5.37 29.99 23.07
N LEU A 612 5.45 29.65 21.78
CA LEU A 612 4.58 30.15 20.70
C LEU A 612 3.49 29.15 20.29
N ASP A 613 3.48 27.95 20.85
CA ASP A 613 2.45 26.94 20.58
C ASP A 613 1.13 27.32 21.28
N PHE A 614 -0.01 27.15 20.59
CA PHE A 614 -1.35 27.34 21.16
C PHE A 614 -1.76 26.09 21.96
N PRO A 615 -2.39 26.21 23.16
CA PRO A 615 -2.91 27.42 23.78
C PRO A 615 -1.93 28.22 24.67
N HIS A 616 -0.74 27.69 25.01
CA HIS A 616 0.24 28.36 25.88
C HIS A 616 0.47 29.84 25.52
N CYS A 617 0.65 30.12 24.23
CA CYS A 617 0.98 31.44 23.70
C CYS A 617 -0.13 32.51 23.78
N VAL A 618 -1.34 32.15 24.23
CA VAL A 618 -2.45 33.09 24.46
C VAL A 618 -2.88 33.19 25.94
N VAL A 619 -2.36 32.32 26.80
CA VAL A 619 -2.62 32.30 28.25
C VAL A 619 -1.46 32.94 29.03
N HIS A 620 -0.22 32.72 28.59
CA HIS A 620 0.98 33.17 29.29
C HIS A 620 1.65 34.37 28.61
N GLU A 621 2.26 35.26 29.40
CA GLU A 621 3.08 36.35 28.87
C GLU A 621 4.26 35.78 28.06
N LEU A 622 4.44 36.29 26.84
CA LEU A 622 5.47 35.79 25.92
C LEU A 622 6.85 36.34 26.33
N PRO A 623 7.84 35.48 26.62
CA PRO A 623 9.19 35.93 26.92
C PRO A 623 9.89 36.50 25.67
N GLU A 624 10.87 37.39 25.87
CA GLU A 624 11.68 37.91 24.77
C GLU A 624 12.43 36.78 24.03
N LEU A 625 12.14 36.62 22.73
CA LEU A 625 12.75 35.60 21.90
C LEU A 625 14.20 35.99 21.55
N THR A 626 15.17 35.33 22.18
CA THR A 626 16.59 35.42 21.80
C THR A 626 16.95 34.36 20.76
N ALA A 627 18.00 34.57 19.96
CA ALA A 627 18.49 33.54 19.04
C ALA A 627 18.88 32.25 19.79
N GLU A 628 19.48 32.39 20.97
CA GLU A 628 19.83 31.28 21.86
C GLU A 628 18.60 30.49 22.34
N SER A 629 17.46 31.16 22.60
CA SER A 629 16.21 30.49 22.96
C SER A 629 15.62 29.65 21.82
N LEU A 630 15.78 30.10 20.56
CA LEU A 630 15.37 29.35 19.37
C LEU A 630 16.30 28.15 19.10
N GLU A 631 17.59 28.27 19.39
CA GLU A 631 18.56 27.18 19.18
C GLU A 631 18.55 26.14 20.31
N ALA A 632 18.22 26.53 21.54
CA ALA A 632 18.10 25.63 22.67
C ALA A 632 17.05 24.54 22.42
N GLY A 633 15.79 24.94 22.23
CA GLY A 633 14.63 24.05 21.99
C GLY A 633 14.37 22.99 23.07
N ASP A 634 13.26 22.25 22.97
CA ASP A 634 12.88 21.22 23.94
C ASP A 634 13.99 20.20 24.25
N ASN A 635 14.09 19.74 25.50
CA ASN A 635 14.95 18.62 25.89
C ASN A 635 14.45 17.23 25.40
N ASN A 636 13.46 17.21 24.52
CA ASN A 636 12.88 16.00 23.93
C ASN A 636 13.91 15.24 23.08
N GLN A 637 14.05 13.92 23.31
CA GLN A 637 15.01 13.07 22.61
C GLN A 637 14.67 12.85 21.12
N PHE A 638 13.42 13.12 20.72
CA PHE A 638 12.91 12.97 19.36
C PHE A 638 11.71 13.90 19.11
N CYS A 639 11.44 14.21 17.85
CA CYS A 639 10.22 14.84 17.36
C CYS A 639 9.15 13.75 17.09
N TRP A 640 8.02 13.81 17.79
CA TRP A 640 6.93 12.83 17.69
C TRP A 640 6.42 12.71 16.25
N ARG A 641 6.14 13.86 15.58
CA ARG A 641 5.68 13.93 14.18
C ARG A 641 6.55 13.12 13.23
N ASN A 642 7.87 13.26 13.35
CA ASN A 642 8.85 12.66 12.43
C ASN A 642 9.01 11.16 12.67
N LEU A 643 8.91 10.71 13.92
CA LEU A 643 8.96 9.30 14.30
C LEU A 643 7.66 8.56 13.91
N PHE A 644 6.50 9.16 14.20
CA PHE A 644 5.17 8.71 13.74
C PHE A 644 5.12 8.59 12.21
N SER A 645 5.58 9.63 11.49
CA SER A 645 5.69 9.65 10.03
C SER A 645 6.56 8.51 9.49
N CYS A 646 7.78 8.32 10.04
CA CYS A 646 8.65 7.23 9.65
C CYS A 646 7.97 5.85 9.82
N ILE A 647 7.32 5.64 10.96
CA ILE A 647 6.58 4.41 11.26
C ILE A 647 5.43 4.19 10.26
N ASN A 648 4.68 5.24 9.91
CA ASN A 648 3.57 5.17 8.97
C ASN A 648 4.04 4.82 7.55
N LEU A 649 5.06 5.51 7.04
CA LEU A 649 5.63 5.25 5.71
C LEU A 649 6.20 3.81 5.62
N LEU A 650 6.81 3.30 6.69
CA LEU A 650 7.23 1.88 6.75
C LEU A 650 6.05 0.91 6.79
N ARG A 651 4.95 1.24 7.49
CA ARG A 651 3.70 0.45 7.50
C ARG A 651 3.03 0.41 6.13
N ILE A 652 3.01 1.53 5.40
CA ILE A 652 2.53 1.64 4.01
C ILE A 652 3.41 0.78 3.08
N LEU A 653 4.74 0.94 3.15
CA LEU A 653 5.66 0.17 2.31
C LEU A 653 5.52 -1.35 2.54
N ASN A 654 5.32 -1.77 3.79
CA ASN A 654 4.96 -3.16 4.13
C ASN A 654 3.62 -3.59 3.51
N LYS A 655 2.56 -2.76 3.60
CA LYS A 655 1.23 -3.04 3.02
C LYS A 655 1.30 -3.26 1.51
N LEU A 656 2.02 -2.41 0.78
CA LEU A 656 2.12 -2.48 -0.69
C LEU A 656 2.85 -3.74 -1.18
N THR A 657 3.90 -4.15 -0.46
CA THR A 657 4.87 -5.17 -0.92
C THR A 657 4.62 -6.58 -0.40
N LYS A 658 3.96 -6.72 0.76
CA LYS A 658 3.66 -8.01 1.40
C LYS A 658 2.91 -8.96 0.45
N TRP A 659 3.46 -10.16 0.26
CA TRP A 659 2.96 -11.22 -0.63
C TRP A 659 2.86 -10.85 -2.12
N LYS A 660 3.54 -9.78 -2.56
CA LYS A 660 3.57 -9.35 -3.96
C LYS A 660 5.00 -9.46 -4.49
N HIS A 661 5.30 -10.55 -5.21
CA HIS A 661 6.66 -10.87 -5.68
C HIS A 661 7.26 -9.74 -6.53
N SER A 662 6.52 -9.23 -7.52
CA SER A 662 6.95 -8.12 -8.38
C SER A 662 7.29 -6.85 -7.59
N ARG A 663 6.41 -6.43 -6.68
CA ARG A 663 6.62 -5.28 -5.79
C ARG A 663 7.77 -5.52 -4.79
N THR A 664 8.08 -6.77 -4.45
CA THR A 664 9.27 -7.13 -3.66
C THR A 664 10.55 -7.06 -4.48
N MET A 665 10.54 -7.54 -5.72
CA MET A 665 11.69 -7.38 -6.65
C MET A 665 12.00 -5.90 -6.89
N MET A 666 10.97 -5.04 -6.96
CA MET A 666 11.14 -3.59 -7.03
C MET A 666 11.94 -3.03 -5.84
N LEU A 667 11.72 -3.50 -4.60
CA LEU A 667 12.55 -3.12 -3.44
C LEU A 667 14.03 -3.49 -3.60
N VAL A 668 14.32 -4.61 -4.27
CA VAL A 668 15.67 -5.13 -4.49
C VAL A 668 16.36 -4.34 -5.61
N VAL A 669 15.66 -4.05 -6.71
CA VAL A 669 16.12 -3.22 -7.83
C VAL A 669 16.48 -1.81 -7.35
N PHE A 670 15.64 -1.18 -6.51
CA PHE A 670 15.93 0.12 -5.89
C PHE A 670 16.94 0.05 -4.72
N LYS A 671 17.64 -1.09 -4.54
CA LYS A 671 18.71 -1.29 -3.54
C LYS A 671 18.26 -0.88 -2.12
N SER A 672 17.02 -1.20 -1.74
CA SER A 672 16.43 -0.73 -0.48
C SER A 672 17.08 -1.34 0.77
N ALA A 673 17.66 -2.53 0.70
CA ALA A 673 18.20 -3.21 1.88
C ALA A 673 19.29 -2.42 2.62
N PRO A 674 20.30 -1.81 1.96
CA PRO A 674 21.18 -0.81 2.58
C PRO A 674 20.47 0.38 3.24
N ILE A 675 19.44 0.93 2.60
CA ILE A 675 18.67 2.08 3.10
C ILE A 675 17.95 1.70 4.41
N LEU A 676 17.20 0.60 4.35
CA LEU A 676 16.48 0.00 5.47
C LEU A 676 17.43 -0.39 6.62
N LYS A 677 18.62 -0.95 6.32
CA LYS A 677 19.63 -1.25 7.34
C LYS A 677 20.12 -0.01 8.11
N ARG A 678 20.17 1.18 7.50
CA ARG A 678 20.50 2.42 8.22
C ARG A 678 19.36 2.86 9.14
N ALA A 679 18.11 2.66 8.73
CA ALA A 679 16.94 2.95 9.58
C ALA A 679 16.88 2.08 10.86
N LEU A 680 17.54 0.91 10.88
CA LEU A 680 17.70 0.11 12.11
C LEU A 680 18.53 0.79 13.21
N LYS A 681 19.26 1.88 12.92
CA LYS A 681 19.96 2.66 13.96
C LYS A 681 19.00 3.37 14.93
N VAL A 682 17.73 3.59 14.54
CA VAL A 682 16.69 4.10 15.44
C VAL A 682 16.31 3.00 16.45
N LYS A 683 16.60 3.22 17.74
CA LYS A 683 16.20 2.33 18.84
C LYS A 683 14.70 2.51 19.20
N GLN A 684 13.80 2.17 18.26
CA GLN A 684 12.35 2.13 18.49
C GLN A 684 11.77 0.83 17.93
N ALA A 685 11.12 0.03 18.78
CA ALA A 685 10.80 -1.37 18.49
C ALA A 685 9.83 -1.57 17.32
N MET A 686 8.82 -0.72 17.16
CA MET A 686 7.87 -0.82 16.05
C MET A 686 8.50 -0.39 14.72
N MET A 687 9.27 0.69 14.71
CA MET A 687 10.02 1.12 13.54
C MET A 687 10.97 0.01 13.05
N GLN A 688 11.80 -0.52 13.95
CA GLN A 688 12.68 -1.64 13.65
C GLN A 688 11.90 -2.87 13.17
N LEU A 689 10.78 -3.23 13.79
CA LEU A 689 9.96 -4.36 13.37
C LEU A 689 9.47 -4.25 11.90
N TYR A 690 9.00 -3.07 11.47
CA TYR A 690 8.56 -2.88 10.09
C TYR A 690 9.72 -2.80 9.09
N VAL A 691 10.89 -2.32 9.51
CA VAL A 691 12.15 -2.42 8.74
C VAL A 691 12.60 -3.88 8.60
N LEU A 692 12.61 -4.67 9.69
CA LEU A 692 13.00 -6.09 9.69
C LEU A 692 12.03 -6.94 8.86
N LYS A 693 10.73 -6.63 8.83
CA LYS A 693 9.76 -7.26 7.92
C LYS A 693 10.09 -7.00 6.43
N LEU A 694 10.46 -5.76 6.08
CA LEU A 694 10.89 -5.40 4.72
C LEU A 694 12.24 -6.01 4.32
N LEU A 695 13.13 -6.24 5.28
CA LEU A 695 14.39 -6.96 5.04
C LEU A 695 14.12 -8.48 4.89
N LYS A 696 13.27 -9.08 5.74
CA LYS A 696 12.88 -10.49 5.67
C LYS A 696 12.31 -10.87 4.30
N VAL A 697 11.40 -10.08 3.75
CA VAL A 697 10.78 -10.38 2.44
C VAL A 697 11.80 -10.27 1.28
N GLN A 698 12.92 -9.57 1.47
CA GLN A 698 14.00 -9.46 0.49
C GLN A 698 15.08 -10.55 0.59
N THR A 699 15.22 -11.28 1.71
CA THR A 699 16.37 -12.20 1.91
C THR A 699 16.42 -13.36 0.90
N LYS A 700 15.29 -13.75 0.29
CA LYS A 700 15.24 -14.72 -0.81
C LYS A 700 15.99 -14.23 -2.06
N TYR A 701 15.98 -12.93 -2.32
CA TYR A 701 16.54 -12.33 -3.54
C TYR A 701 17.94 -11.76 -3.36
N LEU A 702 18.35 -11.47 -2.12
CA LEU A 702 19.68 -10.94 -1.78
C LEU A 702 20.78 -12.03 -1.72
N GLY A 703 20.41 -13.30 -1.72
CA GLY A 703 21.32 -14.45 -1.85
C GLY A 703 22.17 -14.77 -0.60
N ARG A 704 22.88 -15.90 -0.67
CA ARG A 704 23.62 -16.51 0.46
C ARG A 704 24.75 -15.62 1.01
N GLN A 705 25.46 -14.91 0.13
CA GLN A 705 26.57 -14.03 0.53
C GLN A 705 26.08 -12.82 1.35
N TRP A 706 24.93 -12.26 0.98
CA TRP A 706 24.29 -11.20 1.78
C TRP A 706 23.86 -11.74 3.15
N ARG A 707 23.19 -12.91 3.19
CA ARG A 707 22.77 -13.53 4.48
C ARG A 707 23.97 -13.77 5.41
N LYS A 708 25.09 -14.31 4.91
CA LYS A 708 26.34 -14.49 5.69
C LYS A 708 26.88 -13.16 6.25
N SER A 709 27.03 -12.15 5.40
CA SER A 709 27.58 -10.83 5.78
C SER A 709 26.64 -9.95 6.62
N ASN A 710 25.39 -10.36 6.80
CA ASN A 710 24.37 -9.61 7.54
C ASN A 710 23.82 -10.39 8.74
N MET A 711 24.60 -11.30 9.34
CA MET A 711 24.12 -12.20 10.40
C MET A 711 23.38 -11.50 11.55
N LYS A 712 23.90 -10.38 12.08
CA LYS A 712 23.19 -9.58 13.12
C LYS A 712 21.78 -9.16 12.68
N THR A 713 21.58 -8.87 11.39
CA THR A 713 20.25 -8.55 10.83
C THR A 713 19.37 -9.80 10.73
N MET A 714 19.94 -10.94 10.32
CA MET A 714 19.23 -12.23 10.29
C MET A 714 18.78 -12.66 11.69
N SER A 715 19.62 -12.52 12.71
CA SER A 715 19.28 -12.77 14.12
C SER A 715 18.18 -11.84 14.63
N ALA A 716 18.22 -10.54 14.29
CA ALA A 716 17.16 -9.61 14.66
C ALA A 716 15.83 -9.93 13.96
N ILE A 717 15.85 -10.38 12.70
CA ILE A 717 14.66 -10.90 12.01
C ILE A 717 14.13 -12.13 12.77
N TYR A 718 15.00 -13.05 13.18
CA TYR A 718 14.61 -14.27 13.91
C TYR A 718 13.97 -13.97 15.28
N GLN A 719 14.53 -13.01 16.03
CA GLN A 719 14.03 -12.66 17.36
C GLN A 719 12.73 -11.83 17.33
N LYS A 720 12.55 -10.96 16.34
CA LYS A 720 11.49 -9.93 16.36
C LYS A 720 10.39 -10.13 15.32
N VAL A 721 10.60 -10.89 14.24
CA VAL A 721 9.62 -11.03 13.13
C VAL A 721 8.98 -12.41 13.10
N ARG A 722 7.65 -12.49 13.20
CA ARG A 722 6.88 -13.75 13.10
C ARG A 722 7.38 -14.68 12.00
N HIS A 723 7.61 -15.94 12.35
CA HIS A 723 7.87 -17.03 11.42
C HIS A 723 6.61 -17.82 11.06
N ARG A 724 6.71 -18.53 9.94
CA ARG A 724 5.80 -19.62 9.57
C ARG A 724 6.54 -20.95 9.79
N LEU A 725 5.83 -22.07 9.69
CA LEU A 725 6.46 -23.39 9.77
C LEU A 725 7.23 -23.72 8.47
N ASN A 726 6.72 -23.30 7.32
CA ASN A 726 7.31 -23.55 5.99
C ASN A 726 8.12 -22.33 5.46
N ASP A 727 8.81 -21.60 6.35
CA ASP A 727 9.31 -20.24 6.12
C ASP A 727 10.78 -20.23 5.68
N ASP A 728 11.09 -20.67 4.45
CA ASP A 728 12.48 -20.78 3.96
C ASP A 728 13.11 -19.45 3.47
N TRP A 729 12.99 -18.39 4.27
CA TRP A 729 13.64 -17.10 4.02
C TRP A 729 15.13 -17.08 4.41
N ALA A 730 15.61 -18.12 5.11
CA ALA A 730 16.94 -18.20 5.70
C ALA A 730 17.88 -19.19 4.98
N TYR A 731 17.39 -20.39 4.63
CA TYR A 731 18.22 -21.48 4.10
C TYR A 731 18.16 -21.60 2.58
N GLY A 732 17.07 -21.18 1.94
CA GLY A 732 16.81 -21.23 0.50
C GLY A 732 17.92 -20.60 -0.33
N ASN A 733 18.85 -21.43 -0.79
CA ASN A 733 19.98 -21.03 -1.62
C ASN A 733 19.66 -21.18 -3.11
N ASP A 734 18.75 -22.09 -3.44
CA ASP A 734 18.35 -22.40 -4.80
C ASP A 734 17.10 -21.62 -5.21
N MET A 735 17.16 -21.03 -6.39
CA MET A 735 15.94 -20.67 -7.14
C MET A 735 15.35 -21.95 -7.74
N ALA A 736 14.88 -22.85 -6.87
CA ALA A 736 13.76 -23.70 -7.23
C ALA A 736 12.63 -22.73 -7.65
N GLU A 737 12.24 -22.82 -8.92
CA GLU A 737 11.25 -21.91 -9.48
C GLU A 737 9.96 -22.02 -8.67
N PRO A 738 9.33 -20.90 -8.29
CA PRO A 738 7.92 -20.96 -7.91
C PRO A 738 7.20 -21.55 -9.14
N LEU A 739 6.60 -22.74 -8.99
CA LEU A 739 5.68 -23.32 -9.96
C LEU A 739 4.35 -22.55 -9.95
N VAL A 740 4.45 -21.24 -10.18
CA VAL A 740 3.37 -20.41 -10.67
C VAL A 740 3.48 -20.52 -12.20
N PRO A 741 2.49 -21.06 -12.92
CA PRO A 741 2.50 -21.10 -14.37
C PRO A 741 2.30 -19.68 -14.93
N VAL A 742 3.37 -18.89 -14.94
CA VAL A 742 3.49 -17.72 -15.81
C VAL A 742 3.52 -18.28 -17.24
N SER A 743 2.38 -18.25 -17.91
CA SER A 743 2.24 -18.85 -19.24
C SER A 743 3.25 -18.21 -20.20
N VAL A 744 3.95 -19.07 -20.95
CA VAL A 744 5.02 -18.67 -21.89
C VAL A 744 4.51 -17.60 -22.88
N ASN A 745 3.22 -17.67 -23.19
CA ASN A 745 2.40 -16.72 -23.95
C ASN A 745 2.68 -15.24 -23.59
N VAL A 746 2.90 -14.89 -22.32
CA VAL A 746 3.10 -13.50 -21.86
C VAL A 746 4.49 -12.94 -22.22
N LEU A 747 5.45 -13.81 -22.55
CA LEU A 747 6.81 -13.43 -22.99
C LEU A 747 7.04 -13.62 -24.51
N THR A 748 6.03 -14.11 -25.23
CA THR A 748 6.05 -14.27 -26.69
C THR A 748 5.27 -13.16 -27.39
N CYS A 749 5.83 -12.61 -28.45
CA CYS A 749 5.14 -11.67 -29.33
C CYS A 749 4.08 -12.42 -30.15
N ARG A 750 2.80 -12.07 -30.01
CA ARG A 750 1.71 -12.72 -30.77
C ARG A 750 1.83 -12.58 -32.30
N ILE A 751 2.52 -11.54 -32.79
CA ILE A 751 2.68 -11.28 -34.23
C ILE A 751 3.68 -12.25 -34.88
N CYS A 752 4.72 -12.68 -34.17
CA CYS A 752 5.76 -13.56 -34.73
C CYS A 752 5.96 -14.88 -33.97
N SER A 753 5.13 -15.15 -32.95
CA SER A 753 5.14 -16.34 -32.08
C SER A 753 6.51 -16.71 -31.48
N GLN A 754 7.40 -15.72 -31.34
CA GLN A 754 8.73 -15.87 -30.76
C GLN A 754 8.88 -15.01 -29.50
N LEU A 755 9.89 -15.34 -28.68
CA LEU A 755 10.30 -14.54 -27.53
C LEU A 755 10.49 -13.07 -27.92
N LEU A 756 9.97 -12.15 -27.08
CA LEU A 756 9.93 -10.71 -27.34
C LEU A 756 11.32 -10.07 -27.55
N ARG A 757 11.77 -9.94 -28.81
CA ARG A 757 12.98 -9.18 -29.15
C ARG A 757 12.67 -7.68 -29.17
N ASN A 758 13.35 -6.92 -28.31
CA ASN A 758 13.10 -5.49 -28.08
C ASN A 758 11.61 -5.18 -27.85
N PRO A 759 11.03 -5.62 -26.72
CA PRO A 759 9.62 -5.39 -26.42
C PRO A 759 9.25 -3.91 -26.41
N ALA A 760 8.11 -3.58 -27.00
CA ALA A 760 7.35 -2.37 -26.77
C ALA A 760 6.04 -2.73 -26.07
N THR A 761 5.64 -1.92 -25.09
CA THR A 761 4.33 -2.01 -24.44
C THR A 761 3.44 -0.93 -25.02
N ILE A 762 2.28 -1.30 -25.55
CA ILE A 762 1.30 -0.36 -26.12
C ILE A 762 0.24 0.03 -25.06
N PRO A 763 -0.59 1.08 -25.27
CA PRO A 763 -1.41 1.66 -24.19
C PRO A 763 -2.41 0.70 -23.51
N CYS A 764 -2.81 -0.39 -24.17
CA CYS A 764 -3.65 -1.44 -23.59
C CYS A 764 -2.90 -2.43 -22.67
N GLY A 765 -1.59 -2.28 -22.47
CA GLY A 765 -0.75 -3.13 -21.61
C GLY A 765 -0.12 -4.36 -22.29
N HIS A 766 -0.59 -4.74 -23.48
CA HIS A 766 -0.01 -5.84 -24.28
C HIS A 766 1.39 -5.52 -24.82
N ASN A 767 2.18 -6.58 -25.08
CA ASN A 767 3.61 -6.49 -25.33
C ASN A 767 3.99 -7.20 -26.64
N PHE A 768 4.70 -6.49 -27.52
CA PHE A 768 5.09 -6.97 -28.85
C PHE A 768 6.56 -6.64 -29.12
N CYS A 769 7.23 -7.38 -30.01
CA CYS A 769 8.52 -6.93 -30.54
C CYS A 769 8.30 -5.58 -31.22
N LEU A 770 9.10 -4.56 -30.90
CA LEU A 770 8.87 -3.18 -31.37
C LEU A 770 8.69 -3.12 -32.90
N GLN A 771 9.57 -3.78 -33.65
CA GLN A 771 9.49 -3.88 -35.11
C GLN A 771 8.24 -4.61 -35.63
N CYS A 772 7.70 -5.59 -34.88
CA CYS A 772 6.53 -6.33 -35.32
C CYS A 772 5.24 -5.50 -35.19
N ILE A 773 5.08 -4.75 -34.10
CA ILE A 773 3.90 -3.87 -33.92
C ILE A 773 4.00 -2.61 -34.79
N GLU A 774 5.22 -2.12 -35.03
CA GLU A 774 5.50 -1.03 -35.98
C GLU A 774 5.08 -1.41 -37.40
N TYR A 775 5.52 -2.58 -37.90
CA TYR A 775 5.14 -3.15 -39.19
C TYR A 775 3.63 -3.46 -39.29
N PHE A 776 3.01 -3.99 -38.24
CA PHE A 776 1.56 -4.23 -38.21
C PHE A 776 0.76 -2.92 -38.39
N TRP A 777 1.20 -1.84 -37.75
CA TRP A 777 0.66 -0.48 -37.94
C TRP A 777 1.19 0.27 -39.18
N GLU A 778 1.87 -0.42 -40.08
CA GLU A 778 2.23 0.08 -41.42
C GLU A 778 1.44 -0.65 -42.52
N GLN A 779 0.91 -1.85 -42.24
CA GLN A 779 0.03 -2.59 -43.16
C GLN A 779 -1.47 -2.40 -42.88
N GLY A 780 -1.85 -2.04 -41.65
CA GLY A 780 -3.25 -1.78 -41.27
C GLY A 780 -3.67 -0.32 -41.41
N ALA A 781 -4.88 -0.08 -41.91
CA ALA A 781 -5.47 1.27 -41.99
C ALA A 781 -5.88 1.88 -40.63
N SER A 782 -5.80 1.11 -39.54
CA SER A 782 -6.10 1.58 -38.18
C SER A 782 -5.06 1.07 -37.18
N CYS A 783 -4.74 1.89 -36.18
CA CYS A 783 -3.80 1.53 -35.13
C CYS A 783 -4.52 0.74 -34.03
N SER A 784 -4.69 -0.57 -34.22
CA SER A 784 -5.34 -1.48 -33.26
C SER A 784 -4.36 -2.44 -32.57
N CYS A 785 -4.75 -3.00 -31.43
CA CYS A 785 -3.97 -4.02 -30.72
C CYS A 785 -4.18 -5.41 -31.36
N PRO A 786 -3.10 -6.13 -31.76
CA PRO A 786 -3.20 -7.51 -32.28
C PRO A 786 -3.67 -8.58 -31.28
N GLU A 787 -3.76 -8.28 -29.98
CA GLU A 787 -4.11 -9.26 -28.93
C GLU A 787 -5.46 -8.98 -28.25
N CYS A 788 -5.94 -7.72 -28.24
CA CYS A 788 -7.26 -7.37 -27.69
C CYS A 788 -8.14 -6.49 -28.60
N GLY A 789 -7.76 -6.30 -29.86
CA GLY A 789 -8.54 -5.55 -30.86
C GLY A 789 -8.62 -4.03 -30.65
N GLN A 790 -8.31 -3.50 -29.45
CA GLN A 790 -8.51 -2.09 -29.10
C GLN A 790 -7.84 -1.13 -30.09
N THR A 791 -8.65 -0.30 -30.75
CA THR A 791 -8.21 0.77 -31.67
C THR A 791 -7.84 2.04 -30.92
N PHE A 792 -6.73 2.67 -31.28
CA PHE A 792 -6.25 3.92 -30.71
C PHE A 792 -6.60 5.11 -31.63
N PRO A 793 -7.08 6.26 -31.11
CA PRO A 793 -7.46 7.42 -31.93
C PRO A 793 -6.32 8.06 -32.75
N SER A 794 -5.07 7.78 -32.40
CA SER A 794 -3.86 8.22 -33.11
C SER A 794 -2.72 7.22 -32.87
N LYS A 795 -1.77 7.10 -33.82
CA LYS A 795 -0.68 6.09 -33.76
C LYS A 795 0.16 6.28 -32.48
N PRO A 796 0.12 5.35 -31.51
CA PRO A 796 0.83 5.53 -30.24
C PRO A 796 2.35 5.57 -30.46
N ARG A 797 3.03 6.48 -29.76
CA ARG A 797 4.51 6.56 -29.82
C ARG A 797 5.13 5.33 -29.15
N LEU A 798 5.56 4.37 -29.97
CA LEU A 798 6.25 3.17 -29.50
C LEU A 798 7.53 3.53 -28.73
N THR A 799 7.67 2.96 -27.53
CA THR A 799 8.88 3.06 -26.71
C THR A 799 9.29 1.67 -26.25
N ARG A 800 10.60 1.40 -26.29
CA ARG A 800 11.16 0.11 -25.87
C ARG A 800 11.01 -0.04 -24.36
N ASN A 801 10.31 -1.07 -23.92
CA ASN A 801 10.22 -1.44 -22.50
C ASN A 801 11.58 -1.99 -22.05
N SER A 802 12.40 -1.12 -21.47
CA SER A 802 13.75 -1.44 -21.00
C SER A 802 13.77 -2.54 -19.95
N THR A 803 12.80 -2.55 -19.03
CA THR A 803 12.63 -3.54 -17.96
C THR A 803 12.33 -4.93 -18.52
N LEU A 804 11.36 -5.05 -19.44
CA LEU A 804 11.03 -6.34 -20.05
C LEU A 804 12.15 -6.83 -20.96
N ALA A 805 12.83 -5.92 -21.68
CA ALA A 805 14.03 -6.24 -22.44
C ALA A 805 15.18 -6.74 -21.54
N GLU A 806 15.26 -6.30 -20.28
CA GLU A 806 16.28 -6.74 -19.31
C GLU A 806 15.99 -8.13 -18.73
N VAL A 807 14.72 -8.41 -18.41
CA VAL A 807 14.26 -9.76 -18.03
C VAL A 807 14.60 -10.78 -19.13
N LEU A 808 14.39 -10.41 -20.39
CA LEU A 808 14.56 -11.31 -21.52
C LEU A 808 16.02 -11.59 -21.89
N ARG A 809 16.93 -10.59 -21.75
CA ARG A 809 18.39 -10.82 -21.88
C ARG A 809 18.88 -11.96 -20.96
N GLY A 810 18.34 -12.05 -19.75
CA GLY A 810 18.64 -13.14 -18.79
C GLY A 810 18.18 -14.54 -19.23
N THR A 811 17.34 -14.64 -20.27
CA THR A 811 16.89 -15.93 -20.83
C THR A 811 17.71 -16.36 -22.05
N GLU A 812 18.20 -15.41 -22.85
CA GLU A 812 19.04 -15.69 -24.03
C GLU A 812 20.41 -16.27 -23.62
N ASP A 813 21.02 -15.72 -22.56
CA ASP A 813 22.26 -16.24 -21.95
C ASP A 813 22.15 -17.66 -21.34
N ARG A 814 20.92 -18.15 -21.10
CA ARG A 814 20.68 -19.55 -20.70
C ARG A 814 20.69 -20.49 -21.91
N GLN A 815 20.21 -20.07 -23.08
CA GLN A 815 20.19 -20.92 -24.27
C GLN A 815 21.59 -21.08 -24.89
N SER A 816 22.38 -20.01 -24.92
CA SER A 816 23.77 -20.04 -25.42
C SER A 816 24.66 -21.00 -24.62
N ARG A 817 24.46 -21.10 -23.29
CA ARG A 817 25.13 -22.08 -22.42
C ARG A 817 24.64 -23.51 -22.63
N LYS A 818 23.33 -23.74 -22.82
CA LYS A 818 22.78 -25.10 -23.01
C LYS A 818 23.18 -25.78 -24.33
N ARG A 819 23.70 -25.02 -25.30
CA ARG A 819 24.20 -25.51 -26.60
C ARG A 819 25.70 -25.84 -26.66
N ARG A 820 26.46 -25.66 -25.56
CA ARG A 820 27.92 -25.91 -25.49
C ARG A 820 28.32 -27.11 -24.61
N SER A 821 27.38 -27.92 -24.14
CA SER A 821 27.61 -29.02 -23.20
C SER A 821 27.18 -30.40 -23.70
N SER A 822 27.07 -30.59 -25.02
CA SER A 822 26.61 -31.86 -25.64
C SER A 822 27.45 -32.27 -26.85
N ALA A 823 28.78 -32.18 -26.72
CA ALA A 823 29.71 -32.77 -27.67
C ALA A 823 31.00 -33.25 -26.98
N SER A 824 31.35 -34.50 -27.32
CA SER A 824 32.70 -35.09 -27.39
C SER A 824 33.16 -35.97 -26.22
N PRO A 825 33.96 -37.03 -26.45
CA PRO A 825 33.79 -38.09 -27.48
C PRO A 825 34.14 -39.53 -26.96
N ARG A 826 34.08 -40.53 -27.87
CA ARG A 826 34.62 -41.92 -27.71
C ARG A 826 33.80 -42.80 -26.72
N VAL A 827 33.91 -44.14 -26.69
CA VAL A 827 34.83 -45.11 -27.31
C VAL A 827 34.06 -46.23 -28.05
N GLN A 828 34.62 -46.72 -29.16
CA GLN A 828 34.17 -47.92 -29.87
C GLN A 828 34.35 -49.17 -28.98
N LYS A 829 33.25 -49.84 -28.56
CA LYS A 829 33.39 -51.07 -27.75
C LYS A 829 33.78 -52.25 -28.67
N MET A 830 34.85 -52.94 -28.27
CA MET A 830 35.50 -53.99 -29.06
C MET A 830 34.70 -55.30 -29.11
N LEU A 831 35.08 -56.17 -30.04
CA LEU A 831 34.58 -57.54 -30.14
C LEU A 831 34.88 -58.33 -28.86
N ARG A 832 33.90 -59.13 -28.45
CA ARG A 832 34.11 -60.53 -28.07
C ARG A 832 33.23 -61.35 -29.03
N GLY A 833 33.64 -62.51 -29.52
CA GLY A 833 34.70 -63.38 -29.00
C GLY A 833 34.01 -64.66 -28.54
N GLU A 834 33.75 -65.56 -29.49
CA GLU A 834 33.22 -66.88 -29.23
C GLU A 834 34.36 -67.76 -28.70
N GLU A 835 34.23 -68.23 -27.46
CA GLU A 835 34.95 -69.40 -26.96
C GLU A 835 33.90 -70.47 -26.66
N PRO A 836 34.08 -71.73 -27.11
CA PRO A 836 33.13 -72.80 -26.88
C PRO A 836 33.20 -73.25 -25.41
N SER A 837 32.04 -73.41 -24.76
CA SER A 837 31.97 -73.89 -23.39
C SER A 837 32.13 -75.42 -23.29
N GLU A 838 32.56 -75.88 -22.11
CA GLU A 838 32.83 -77.28 -21.81
C GLU A 838 31.55 -78.15 -21.70
N ASP A 839 30.37 -77.55 -21.85
CA ASP A 839 29.02 -78.18 -21.76
C ASP A 839 28.73 -79.24 -22.85
N SER A 840 29.70 -79.55 -23.72
CA SER A 840 29.51 -80.46 -24.88
C SER A 840 29.66 -81.95 -24.55
N LEU A 841 30.06 -82.30 -23.32
CA LEU A 841 30.42 -83.67 -22.92
C LEU A 841 29.51 -84.23 -21.82
N CYS A 842 29.14 -85.50 -21.95
CA CYS A 842 28.37 -86.22 -20.94
C CYS A 842 29.18 -86.45 -19.66
N LEU A 843 28.71 -85.93 -18.53
CA LEU A 843 29.39 -86.02 -17.22
C LEU A 843 29.72 -87.45 -16.76
N LEU A 844 28.99 -88.47 -17.22
CA LEU A 844 29.21 -89.89 -16.86
C LEU A 844 30.20 -90.61 -17.81
N HIS A 845 30.27 -90.18 -19.06
CA HIS A 845 30.93 -90.92 -20.15
C HIS A 845 32.02 -90.12 -20.89
N ASN A 846 32.18 -88.85 -20.55
CA ASN A 846 33.06 -87.85 -21.16
C ASN A 846 33.01 -87.79 -22.71
N GLY A 847 31.86 -88.13 -23.29
CA GLY A 847 31.62 -88.23 -24.73
C GLY A 847 30.56 -87.24 -25.23
N SER A 848 30.65 -86.89 -26.52
CA SER A 848 29.86 -85.82 -27.15
C SER A 848 28.34 -86.00 -27.00
N LEU A 849 27.67 -84.91 -26.62
CA LEU A 849 26.23 -84.80 -26.39
C LEU A 849 25.45 -84.55 -27.70
N ASP A 850 25.58 -85.45 -28.67
CA ASP A 850 24.96 -85.33 -30.01
C ASP A 850 23.56 -85.96 -30.15
N VAL A 851 23.08 -86.74 -29.18
CA VAL A 851 21.80 -87.49 -29.25
C VAL A 851 20.73 -86.81 -28.39
N PHE A 852 19.48 -86.77 -28.88
CA PHE A 852 18.32 -86.27 -28.13
C PHE A 852 17.29 -87.39 -27.94
N CYS A 853 16.73 -87.51 -26.75
CA CYS A 853 15.62 -88.41 -26.48
C CYS A 853 14.28 -87.68 -26.56
N TYR A 854 13.44 -88.06 -27.53
CA TYR A 854 12.07 -87.55 -27.67
C TYR A 854 11.10 -88.09 -26.61
N THR A 855 11.51 -89.11 -25.84
CA THR A 855 10.68 -89.72 -24.78
C THR A 855 10.85 -88.99 -23.45
N ASP A 856 12.08 -88.53 -23.15
CA ASP A 856 12.45 -87.92 -21.86
C ASP A 856 12.77 -86.40 -21.97
N GLU A 857 12.75 -85.86 -23.19
CA GLU A 857 13.14 -84.50 -23.58
C GLU A 857 14.58 -84.08 -23.20
N GLN A 858 15.51 -85.05 -23.08
CA GLN A 858 16.90 -84.81 -22.66
C GLN A 858 17.95 -85.03 -23.76
N ILE A 859 19.08 -84.34 -23.59
CA ILE A 859 20.28 -84.46 -24.42
C ILE A 859 21.23 -85.50 -23.81
N LEU A 860 21.74 -86.40 -24.65
CA LEU A 860 22.47 -87.61 -24.30
C LEU A 860 23.73 -87.77 -25.16
N CYS A 861 24.71 -88.53 -24.66
CA CYS A 861 25.76 -89.09 -25.52
C CYS A 861 25.34 -90.45 -26.09
N SER A 862 26.10 -90.94 -27.07
CA SER A 862 25.90 -92.25 -27.69
C SER A 862 25.94 -93.43 -26.71
N LEU A 863 26.62 -93.30 -25.56
CA LEU A 863 26.69 -94.36 -24.54
C LEU A 863 25.44 -94.39 -23.66
N CYS A 864 24.96 -93.25 -23.14
CA CYS A 864 23.67 -93.17 -22.43
C CYS A 864 22.51 -93.67 -23.31
N ALA A 865 22.52 -93.29 -24.59
CA ALA A 865 21.55 -93.71 -25.60
C ALA A 865 21.44 -95.23 -25.78
N ILE A 866 22.53 -95.97 -25.55
CA ILE A 866 22.59 -97.44 -25.70
C ILE A 866 22.40 -98.15 -24.35
N ALA A 867 22.88 -97.57 -23.25
CA ALA A 867 22.88 -98.21 -21.94
C ALA A 867 21.55 -98.03 -21.17
N GLU A 868 21.01 -96.81 -21.12
CA GLU A 868 19.89 -96.47 -20.22
C GLU A 868 18.60 -96.16 -20.99
N HIS A 869 18.69 -95.52 -22.17
CA HIS A 869 17.54 -95.18 -23.00
C HIS A 869 17.24 -96.22 -24.10
N ALA A 870 17.62 -97.48 -23.85
CA ALA A 870 17.49 -98.60 -24.79
C ALA A 870 16.01 -98.90 -25.11
N GLY A 871 15.55 -98.47 -26.28
CA GLY A 871 14.16 -98.61 -26.74
C GLY A 871 13.33 -97.33 -26.68
N HIS A 872 13.87 -96.22 -26.15
CA HIS A 872 13.25 -94.90 -26.27
C HIS A 872 13.39 -94.35 -27.69
N LYS A 873 12.57 -93.36 -28.05
CA LYS A 873 12.65 -92.73 -29.37
C LYS A 873 13.76 -91.69 -29.37
N LEU A 874 14.83 -91.95 -30.12
CA LEU A 874 16.02 -91.09 -30.19
C LEU A 874 16.12 -90.33 -31.53
N GLY A 875 16.87 -89.23 -31.54
CA GLY A 875 17.23 -88.44 -32.71
C GLY A 875 18.54 -87.67 -32.49
N TRP A 876 18.94 -86.84 -33.46
CA TRP A 876 20.14 -86.01 -33.34
C TRP A 876 19.81 -84.61 -32.79
N VAL A 877 20.59 -84.11 -31.83
CA VAL A 877 20.40 -82.78 -31.22
C VAL A 877 20.40 -81.66 -32.26
N LYS A 878 21.24 -81.77 -33.28
CA LYS A 878 21.33 -80.81 -34.40
C LYS A 878 20.02 -80.74 -35.21
N GLU A 879 19.27 -81.83 -35.29
CA GLU A 879 18.05 -81.97 -36.08
C GLU A 879 16.82 -81.54 -35.27
N GLU A 880 16.72 -81.94 -33.99
CA GLU A 880 15.67 -81.42 -33.09
C GLU A 880 15.86 -79.92 -32.80
N ARG A 881 17.11 -79.44 -32.62
CA ARG A 881 17.39 -78.00 -32.51
C ARG A 881 16.89 -77.24 -33.73
N LYS A 882 17.05 -77.79 -34.94
CA LYS A 882 16.54 -77.16 -36.17
C LYS A 882 15.00 -77.09 -36.13
N ARG A 883 14.33 -78.19 -35.79
CA ARG A 883 12.86 -78.23 -35.64
C ARG A 883 12.35 -77.22 -34.60
N LYS A 884 12.99 -77.16 -33.44
CA LYS A 884 12.65 -76.19 -32.36
C LYS A 884 12.97 -74.75 -32.73
N GLN A 885 14.01 -74.50 -33.52
CA GLN A 885 14.30 -73.18 -34.09
C GLN A 885 13.21 -72.76 -35.09
N GLU A 886 12.69 -73.67 -35.90
CA GLU A 886 11.59 -73.42 -36.84
C GLU A 886 10.24 -73.18 -36.12
N GLU A 887 9.95 -73.93 -35.04
CA GLU A 887 8.84 -73.66 -34.12
C GLU A 887 8.99 -72.25 -33.47
N LEU A 888 10.18 -71.91 -32.96
CA LEU A 888 10.46 -70.62 -32.32
C LEU A 888 10.32 -69.44 -33.29
N MET A 889 10.85 -69.55 -34.50
CA MET A 889 10.72 -68.53 -35.56
C MET A 889 9.25 -68.30 -35.94
N THR A 890 8.44 -69.36 -35.94
CA THR A 890 7.00 -69.29 -36.19
C THR A 890 6.27 -68.58 -35.04
N LEU A 891 6.57 -68.92 -33.79
CA LEU A 891 6.02 -68.25 -32.61
C LEU A 891 6.40 -66.77 -32.55
N GLN A 892 7.67 -66.44 -32.82
CA GLN A 892 8.18 -65.07 -32.86
C GLN A 892 7.45 -64.25 -33.93
N LYS A 893 7.22 -64.81 -35.13
CA LYS A 893 6.44 -64.18 -36.20
C LYS A 893 5.00 -63.92 -35.79
N ASN A 894 4.36 -64.86 -35.09
CA ASN A 894 2.98 -64.70 -34.59
C ASN A 894 2.89 -63.59 -33.53
N LEU A 895 3.84 -63.52 -32.59
CA LEU A 895 3.90 -62.44 -31.59
C LEU A 895 4.17 -61.07 -32.25
N GLN A 896 5.05 -61.01 -33.25
CA GLN A 896 5.31 -59.81 -34.04
C GLN A 896 4.03 -59.30 -34.74
N GLN A 897 3.22 -60.21 -35.29
CA GLN A 897 1.94 -59.89 -35.94
C GLN A 897 0.92 -59.33 -34.93
N ILE A 898 0.75 -59.98 -33.77
CA ILE A 898 -0.16 -59.53 -32.71
C ILE A 898 0.20 -58.12 -32.23
N LEU A 899 1.49 -57.82 -32.06
CA LEU A 899 1.97 -56.48 -31.70
C LEU A 899 1.68 -55.44 -32.79
N GLN A 900 1.89 -55.76 -34.07
CA GLN A 900 1.56 -54.85 -35.17
C GLN A 900 0.05 -54.55 -35.26
N ASP A 901 -0.81 -55.56 -35.09
CA ASP A 901 -2.26 -55.38 -35.19
C ASP A 901 -2.85 -54.68 -33.95
N GLY A 902 -2.25 -54.90 -32.77
CA GLY A 902 -2.51 -54.12 -31.56
C GLY A 902 -2.18 -52.63 -31.74
N GLU A 903 -0.99 -52.31 -32.27
CA GLU A 903 -0.57 -50.92 -32.50
C GLU A 903 -1.43 -50.22 -33.58
N LYS A 904 -1.82 -50.93 -34.65
CA LYS A 904 -2.80 -50.43 -35.64
C LYS A 904 -4.15 -50.12 -34.99
N LYS A 905 -4.66 -50.99 -34.12
CA LYS A 905 -5.95 -50.81 -33.43
C LYS A 905 -5.92 -49.62 -32.48
N LYS A 906 -4.84 -49.49 -31.69
CA LYS A 906 -4.54 -48.33 -30.85
C LYS A 906 -4.48 -47.04 -31.67
N GLN A 907 -3.74 -47.02 -32.78
CA GLN A 907 -3.64 -45.84 -33.64
C GLN A 907 -4.99 -45.44 -34.27
N LYS A 908 -5.86 -46.40 -34.61
CA LYS A 908 -7.24 -46.12 -35.04
C LYS A 908 -8.08 -45.51 -33.92
N MET A 909 -7.97 -46.01 -32.68
CA MET A 909 -8.68 -45.45 -31.53
C MET A 909 -8.20 -44.03 -31.18
N CYS A 910 -6.89 -43.73 -31.26
CA CYS A 910 -6.39 -42.37 -31.08
C CYS A 910 -7.03 -41.40 -32.06
N ARG A 911 -6.98 -41.70 -33.38
CA ARG A 911 -7.59 -40.84 -34.41
C ARG A 911 -9.09 -40.59 -34.18
N MET A 912 -9.82 -41.60 -33.71
CA MET A 912 -11.24 -41.47 -33.42
C MET A 912 -11.51 -40.60 -32.18
N PHE A 913 -10.65 -40.68 -31.16
CA PHE A 913 -10.72 -39.82 -29.97
C PHE A 913 -10.32 -38.38 -30.25
N ASP A 914 -9.30 -38.17 -31.09
CA ASP A 914 -8.87 -36.85 -31.54
C ASP A 914 -9.97 -36.22 -32.42
N GLN A 915 -10.57 -36.97 -33.34
CA GLN A 915 -11.74 -36.52 -34.12
C GLN A 915 -12.91 -36.11 -33.20
N ILE A 916 -13.30 -36.93 -32.21
CA ILE A 916 -14.39 -36.59 -31.28
C ILE A 916 -14.14 -35.25 -30.55
N LYS A 917 -12.88 -34.93 -30.24
CA LYS A 917 -12.52 -33.63 -29.66
C LYS A 917 -12.64 -32.49 -30.65
N ASP A 918 -12.13 -32.66 -31.87
CA ASP A 918 -12.18 -31.63 -32.91
C ASP A 918 -13.64 -31.33 -33.29
N GLU A 919 -14.50 -32.34 -33.35
CA GLU A 919 -15.93 -32.24 -33.68
C GLU A 919 -16.74 -31.60 -32.52
N ALA A 920 -16.37 -31.90 -31.27
CA ALA A 920 -16.93 -31.23 -30.09
C ALA A 920 -16.52 -29.74 -30.01
N ALA A 921 -15.24 -29.43 -30.23
CA ALA A 921 -14.72 -28.05 -30.20
C ALA A 921 -15.32 -27.19 -31.33
N GLN A 922 -15.50 -27.75 -32.54
CA GLN A 922 -16.20 -27.07 -33.63
C GLN A 922 -17.68 -26.81 -33.31
N THR A 923 -18.33 -27.73 -32.58
CA THR A 923 -19.72 -27.55 -32.13
C THR A 923 -19.81 -26.43 -31.08
N GLU A 924 -18.87 -26.38 -30.13
CA GLU A 924 -18.75 -25.33 -29.12
C GLU A 924 -18.50 -23.95 -29.76
N GLU A 925 -17.50 -23.82 -30.64
CA GLU A 925 -17.17 -22.58 -31.37
C GLU A 925 -18.35 -22.11 -32.25
N TYR A 926 -19.05 -23.02 -32.91
CA TYR A 926 -20.25 -22.69 -33.69
C TYR A 926 -21.37 -22.13 -32.80
N SER A 927 -21.62 -22.77 -31.65
CA SER A 927 -22.64 -22.35 -30.68
C SER A 927 -22.31 -21.00 -30.05
N GLU A 928 -21.08 -20.78 -29.58
CA GLU A 928 -20.63 -19.47 -29.10
C GLU A 928 -20.77 -18.40 -30.18
N GLY A 929 -20.26 -18.68 -31.39
CA GLY A 929 -20.34 -17.75 -32.52
C GLY A 929 -21.78 -17.42 -32.92
N ALA A 930 -22.73 -18.35 -32.80
CA ALA A 930 -24.15 -18.10 -33.00
C ALA A 930 -24.74 -17.19 -31.91
N MET A 931 -24.44 -17.47 -30.64
CA MET A 931 -24.92 -16.66 -29.51
C MET A 931 -24.36 -15.24 -29.55
N VAL A 932 -23.07 -15.05 -29.87
CA VAL A 932 -22.45 -13.73 -30.02
C VAL A 932 -23.14 -12.91 -31.11
N ARG A 933 -23.50 -13.50 -32.26
CA ARG A 933 -24.26 -12.79 -33.31
C ARG A 933 -25.66 -12.36 -32.86
N VAL A 934 -26.32 -13.17 -32.02
CA VAL A 934 -27.63 -12.81 -31.44
C VAL A 934 -27.48 -11.66 -30.44
N ILE A 935 -26.47 -11.70 -29.58
CA ILE A 935 -26.18 -10.66 -28.59
C ILE A 935 -25.83 -9.33 -29.27
N ASP A 936 -24.94 -9.33 -30.27
CA ASP A 936 -24.58 -8.15 -31.07
C ASP A 936 -25.80 -7.54 -31.79
N GLY A 937 -26.67 -8.39 -32.35
CA GLY A 937 -27.93 -7.96 -32.94
C GLY A 937 -28.89 -7.29 -31.94
N PHE A 938 -28.95 -7.77 -30.69
CA PHE A 938 -29.71 -7.10 -29.62
C PHE A 938 -29.04 -5.81 -29.14
N GLN A 939 -27.72 -5.79 -28.97
CA GLN A 939 -26.96 -4.60 -28.56
C GLN A 939 -27.10 -3.47 -29.58
N THR A 940 -26.96 -3.77 -30.87
CA THR A 940 -27.14 -2.79 -31.97
C THR A 940 -28.55 -2.20 -31.97
N ARG A 941 -29.60 -3.02 -31.78
CA ARG A 941 -30.99 -2.56 -31.69
C ARG A 941 -31.25 -1.73 -30.43
N TYR A 942 -30.64 -2.09 -29.30
CA TYR A 942 -30.71 -1.31 -28.06
C TYR A 942 -30.03 0.06 -28.20
N LEU A 943 -28.87 0.14 -28.86
CA LEU A 943 -28.18 1.40 -29.13
C LEU A 943 -29.05 2.34 -29.99
N SER A 944 -29.66 1.82 -31.06
CA SER A 944 -30.58 2.57 -31.93
C SER A 944 -31.85 3.03 -31.19
N LEU A 945 -32.41 2.19 -30.31
CA LEU A 945 -33.52 2.59 -29.43
C LEU A 945 -33.11 3.72 -28.47
N ARG A 946 -31.91 3.63 -27.88
CA ARG A 946 -31.36 4.67 -26.98
C ARG A 946 -31.13 6.00 -27.71
N GLU A 947 -30.65 5.96 -28.95
CA GLU A 947 -30.49 7.15 -29.80
C GLU A 947 -31.85 7.78 -30.15
N THR A 948 -32.86 6.95 -30.43
CA THR A 948 -34.25 7.41 -30.65
C THR A 948 -34.82 8.08 -29.41
N ILE A 949 -34.61 7.50 -28.21
CA ILE A 949 -35.01 8.09 -26.93
C ILE A 949 -34.31 9.45 -26.70
N ALA A 950 -33.01 9.54 -26.99
CA ALA A 950 -32.26 10.78 -26.82
C ALA A 950 -32.77 11.90 -27.75
N ALA A 951 -32.96 11.62 -29.04
CA ALA A 951 -33.50 12.59 -30.00
C ALA A 951 -34.93 13.04 -29.63
N GLN A 952 -35.76 12.13 -29.13
CA GLN A 952 -37.12 12.45 -28.66
C GLN A 952 -37.09 13.30 -27.38
N ALA A 953 -36.15 13.05 -26.46
CA ALA A 953 -35.95 13.87 -25.26
C ALA A 953 -35.44 15.27 -25.58
N GLU A 954 -34.48 15.41 -26.51
CA GLU A 954 -33.96 16.71 -26.98
C GLU A 954 -35.04 17.54 -27.70
N THR A 955 -35.89 16.87 -28.51
CA THR A 955 -37.04 17.50 -29.15
C THR A 955 -38.09 17.98 -28.12
N ALA A 956 -38.38 17.16 -27.11
CA ALA A 956 -39.31 17.53 -26.03
C ALA A 956 -38.76 18.69 -25.17
N ALA A 957 -37.47 18.63 -24.80
CA ALA A 957 -36.81 19.70 -24.04
C ALA A 957 -36.79 21.02 -24.80
N SER A 958 -36.53 20.99 -26.12
CA SER A 958 -36.54 22.18 -26.99
C SER A 958 -37.94 22.81 -27.08
N ARG A 959 -39.01 21.99 -27.15
CA ARG A 959 -40.40 22.50 -27.10
C ARG A 959 -40.70 23.21 -25.78
N VAL A 960 -40.33 22.60 -24.64
CA VAL A 960 -40.57 23.18 -23.30
C VAL A 960 -39.74 24.46 -23.11
N HIS A 961 -38.46 24.46 -23.49
CA HIS A 961 -37.60 25.64 -23.46
C HIS A 961 -38.17 26.79 -24.31
N SER A 962 -38.80 26.49 -25.44
CA SER A 962 -39.43 27.51 -26.28
C SER A 962 -40.62 28.18 -25.58
N CYS A 963 -41.54 27.43 -24.95
CA CYS A 963 -42.66 28.07 -24.23
C CYS A 963 -42.19 28.78 -22.96
N LEU A 964 -41.18 28.25 -22.25
CA LEU A 964 -40.56 28.93 -21.11
C LEU A 964 -39.95 30.28 -21.53
N GLN A 965 -39.16 30.32 -22.60
CA GLN A 965 -38.56 31.56 -23.10
C GLN A 965 -39.64 32.58 -23.57
N THR A 966 -40.73 32.12 -24.18
CA THR A 966 -41.89 32.97 -24.50
C THR A 966 -42.54 33.52 -23.22
N LEU A 967 -42.78 32.67 -22.22
CA LEU A 967 -43.40 33.02 -20.94
C LEU A 967 -42.53 34.02 -20.15
N GLU A 968 -41.20 33.87 -20.15
CA GLU A 968 -40.26 34.83 -19.56
C GLU A 968 -40.37 36.21 -20.21
N VAL A 969 -40.48 36.27 -21.54
CA VAL A 969 -40.66 37.53 -22.28
C VAL A 969 -42.02 38.19 -21.98
N GLU A 970 -43.11 37.41 -21.90
CA GLU A 970 -44.42 37.89 -21.44
C GLU A 970 -44.34 38.41 -20.01
N MET A 971 -43.76 37.65 -19.08
CA MET A 971 -43.59 38.05 -17.67
C MET A 971 -42.75 39.32 -17.53
N ASP A 972 -41.69 39.50 -18.30
CA ASP A 972 -40.87 40.72 -18.28
C ASP A 972 -41.56 41.91 -18.94
N ALA A 973 -42.44 41.71 -19.93
CA ALA A 973 -43.34 42.77 -20.39
C ALA A 973 -44.28 43.22 -19.27
N VAL A 974 -44.92 42.28 -18.56
CA VAL A 974 -45.80 42.55 -17.41
C VAL A 974 -45.05 43.22 -16.26
N ARG A 975 -43.85 42.75 -15.88
CA ARG A 975 -42.99 43.37 -14.85
C ARG A 975 -42.64 44.82 -15.19
N ARG A 976 -42.20 45.09 -16.43
CA ARG A 976 -41.91 46.45 -16.92
C ARG A 976 -43.16 47.34 -16.93
N ARG A 977 -44.32 46.79 -17.29
CA ARG A 977 -45.61 47.51 -17.24
C ARG A 977 -45.99 47.88 -15.80
N ARG A 978 -45.88 46.94 -14.85
CA ARG A 978 -46.11 47.18 -13.41
C ARG A 978 -45.21 48.30 -12.89
N ALA A 979 -43.90 48.25 -13.16
CA ALA A 979 -42.97 49.30 -12.73
C ALA A 979 -43.34 50.69 -13.27
N GLU A 980 -43.94 50.78 -14.47
CA GLU A 980 -44.47 52.06 -14.97
C GLU A 980 -45.74 52.53 -14.25
N LEU A 981 -46.59 51.62 -13.78
CA LEU A 981 -47.73 51.96 -12.92
C LEU A 981 -47.26 52.44 -11.54
N ASP A 982 -46.26 51.78 -10.95
CA ASP A 982 -45.68 52.15 -9.65
C ASP A 982 -45.04 53.55 -9.72
N ARG A 983 -44.29 53.88 -10.79
CA ARG A 983 -43.78 55.24 -11.04
C ARG A 983 -44.88 56.28 -11.21
N LEU A 984 -46.03 55.90 -11.77
CA LEU A 984 -47.18 56.78 -11.94
C LEU A 984 -47.84 57.10 -10.60
N ALA A 985 -48.05 56.09 -9.75
CA ALA A 985 -48.57 56.23 -8.39
C ALA A 985 -47.64 57.07 -7.48
N GLN A 986 -46.33 57.01 -7.71
CA GLN A 986 -45.32 57.81 -6.99
C GLN A 986 -45.14 59.24 -7.53
N SER A 987 -45.83 59.64 -8.61
CA SER A 987 -45.64 60.95 -9.22
C SER A 987 -46.48 62.04 -8.53
N GLY A 988 -45.80 62.96 -7.82
CA GLY A 988 -46.43 64.09 -7.10
C GLY A 988 -46.96 65.21 -8.00
N SER A 989 -47.68 64.88 -9.08
CA SER A 989 -48.31 65.85 -9.97
C SER A 989 -49.62 65.30 -10.54
N ASP A 990 -50.73 65.71 -9.92
CA ASP A 990 -52.08 65.21 -10.21
C ASP A 990 -52.47 65.34 -11.68
N ARG A 991 -52.00 66.40 -12.36
CA ARG A 991 -52.19 66.58 -13.81
C ARG A 991 -51.55 65.46 -14.63
N VAL A 992 -50.34 65.04 -14.29
CA VAL A 992 -49.61 63.98 -15.00
C VAL A 992 -50.24 62.61 -14.74
N PHE A 993 -50.68 62.37 -13.50
CA PHE A 993 -51.42 61.17 -13.12
C PHE A 993 -52.73 61.07 -13.93
N MET A 994 -53.62 62.07 -13.82
CA MET A 994 -54.93 62.06 -14.48
C MET A 994 -54.83 62.01 -16.01
N GLN A 995 -53.85 62.71 -16.61
CA GLN A 995 -53.67 62.72 -18.06
C GLN A 995 -53.17 61.36 -18.62
N LYS A 996 -52.51 60.54 -17.79
CA LYS A 996 -52.08 59.17 -18.17
C LYS A 996 -53.06 58.07 -17.74
N TRP A 997 -53.92 58.33 -16.74
CA TRP A 997 -54.89 57.38 -16.20
C TRP A 997 -55.79 56.75 -17.27
N ALA A 998 -56.33 57.56 -18.19
CA ALA A 998 -57.19 57.10 -19.29
C ALA A 998 -56.47 56.21 -20.33
N SER A 999 -55.14 56.10 -20.28
CA SER A 999 -54.35 55.14 -21.07
C SER A 999 -54.03 53.88 -20.27
N VAL A 1000 -53.83 53.99 -18.95
CA VAL A 1000 -53.70 52.85 -18.03
C VAL A 1000 -54.99 52.02 -17.99
N GLN A 1001 -56.14 52.68 -17.84
CA GLN A 1001 -57.44 52.01 -17.67
C GLN A 1001 -57.91 51.20 -18.90
N ARG A 1002 -57.31 51.45 -20.08
CA ARG A 1002 -57.55 50.66 -21.30
C ARG A 1002 -56.67 49.40 -21.39
N LEU A 1003 -55.55 49.35 -20.66
CA LEU A 1003 -54.62 48.23 -20.68
C LEU A 1003 -55.02 47.12 -19.69
N SER A 1004 -55.81 47.43 -18.66
CA SER A 1004 -56.24 46.46 -17.64
C SER A 1004 -57.33 45.47 -18.10
N ARG A 1005 -57.53 45.29 -19.42
CA ARG A 1005 -58.67 44.55 -20.00
C ARG A 1005 -58.33 43.59 -21.13
N THR A 1006 -57.06 43.48 -21.47
CA THR A 1006 -56.52 42.61 -22.53
C THR A 1006 -55.23 41.97 -22.02
N GLU A 1007 -54.86 40.80 -22.57
CA GLU A 1007 -53.71 39.95 -22.17
C GLU A 1007 -53.96 39.07 -20.93
N ARG A 1008 -54.30 37.81 -21.20
CA ARG A 1008 -53.86 36.66 -20.39
C ARG A 1008 -52.56 36.15 -21.04
N LEU A 1009 -51.70 35.48 -20.27
CA LEU A 1009 -50.51 34.79 -20.79
C LEU A 1009 -50.93 33.75 -21.84
N THR A 1010 -50.16 33.59 -22.92
CA THR A 1010 -50.62 32.87 -24.13
C THR A 1010 -50.05 31.45 -24.32
N CYS A 1011 -49.12 31.02 -23.47
CA CYS A 1011 -48.68 29.62 -23.42
C CYS A 1011 -49.81 28.74 -22.84
N GLU A 1012 -50.55 28.04 -23.70
CA GLU A 1012 -51.62 27.12 -23.30
C GLU A 1012 -51.07 25.88 -22.58
N GLU A 1013 -51.63 25.55 -21.41
CA GLU A 1013 -51.20 24.39 -20.59
C GLU A 1013 -51.55 23.04 -21.25
N ASP A 1014 -52.51 23.01 -22.17
CA ASP A 1014 -53.05 21.80 -22.83
C ASP A 1014 -52.18 21.23 -23.97
N ALA A 1015 -50.95 21.73 -24.15
CA ALA A 1015 -50.03 21.30 -25.21
C ALA A 1015 -49.43 19.90 -24.95
N GLU A 1016 -50.20 18.84 -25.21
CA GLU A 1016 -49.87 17.39 -25.17
C GLU A 1016 -48.65 17.03 -24.30
N ASN A 1017 -48.89 16.68 -23.03
CA ASN A 1017 -47.85 16.31 -22.06
C ASN A 1017 -46.79 15.35 -22.67
N PRO A 1018 -45.55 15.81 -22.91
CA PRO A 1018 -44.53 15.01 -23.62
C PRO A 1018 -44.20 13.67 -22.96
N LEU A 1019 -44.43 13.54 -21.65
CA LEU A 1019 -44.14 12.34 -20.84
C LEU A 1019 -44.96 11.12 -21.27
N VAL A 1020 -46.17 11.32 -21.82
CA VAL A 1020 -47.08 10.23 -22.25
C VAL A 1020 -46.41 9.33 -23.30
N SER A 1021 -45.61 9.91 -24.19
CA SER A 1021 -44.88 9.18 -25.22
C SER A 1021 -43.80 8.23 -24.66
N PHE A 1022 -43.12 8.64 -23.59
CA PHE A 1022 -42.11 7.83 -22.90
C PHE A 1022 -42.75 6.71 -22.06
N GLU A 1023 -43.94 6.91 -21.50
CA GLU A 1023 -44.70 5.83 -20.85
C GLU A 1023 -45.12 4.75 -21.83
N ALA A 1024 -45.65 5.12 -23.00
CA ALA A 1024 -46.03 4.16 -24.04
C ALA A 1024 -44.83 3.32 -24.48
N MET A 1025 -43.67 3.96 -24.69
CA MET A 1025 -42.42 3.27 -25.03
C MET A 1025 -41.95 2.33 -23.91
N ARG A 1026 -42.02 2.74 -22.63
CA ARG A 1026 -41.65 1.90 -21.48
C ARG A 1026 -42.49 0.62 -21.42
N ARG A 1027 -43.81 0.73 -21.62
CA ARG A 1027 -44.74 -0.42 -21.66
C ARG A 1027 -44.42 -1.36 -22.83
N ALA A 1028 -44.11 -0.83 -24.01
CA ALA A 1028 -43.74 -1.62 -25.19
C ALA A 1028 -42.40 -2.38 -24.99
N VAL A 1029 -41.41 -1.76 -24.37
CA VAL A 1029 -40.14 -2.40 -23.99
C VAL A 1029 -40.39 -3.55 -23.00
N GLN A 1030 -41.15 -3.31 -21.93
CA GLN A 1030 -41.51 -4.34 -20.94
C GLN A 1030 -42.22 -5.55 -21.58
N GLN A 1031 -43.19 -5.31 -22.48
CA GLN A 1031 -43.88 -6.39 -23.19
C GLN A 1031 -42.95 -7.15 -24.14
N THR A 1032 -41.94 -6.49 -24.70
CA THR A 1032 -40.95 -7.12 -25.60
C THR A 1032 -39.97 -7.99 -24.81
N VAL A 1033 -39.43 -7.49 -23.68
CA VAL A 1033 -38.57 -8.27 -22.78
C VAL A 1033 -39.27 -9.54 -22.30
N LYS A 1034 -40.54 -9.44 -21.87
CA LYS A 1034 -41.32 -10.60 -21.44
C LYS A 1034 -41.43 -11.68 -22.52
N LYS A 1035 -41.69 -11.30 -23.78
CA LYS A 1035 -41.75 -12.24 -24.92
C LYS A 1035 -40.39 -12.89 -25.22
N ILE A 1036 -39.28 -12.19 -25.02
CA ILE A 1036 -37.93 -12.73 -25.21
C ILE A 1036 -37.63 -13.76 -24.11
N GLN A 1037 -38.01 -13.48 -22.86
CA GLN A 1037 -37.93 -14.42 -21.73
C GLN A 1037 -38.71 -15.72 -22.03
N GLU A 1038 -40.00 -15.59 -22.34
CA GLU A 1038 -40.90 -16.71 -22.65
C GLU A 1038 -40.46 -17.55 -23.87
N PHE A 1039 -39.79 -16.92 -24.84
CA PHE A 1039 -39.18 -17.63 -25.97
C PHE A 1039 -37.90 -18.37 -25.56
N SER A 1040 -36.99 -17.70 -24.84
CA SER A 1040 -35.74 -18.28 -24.36
C SER A 1040 -35.98 -19.53 -23.51
N ASP A 1041 -36.84 -19.42 -22.50
CA ASP A 1041 -37.11 -20.51 -21.55
C ASP A 1041 -37.69 -21.76 -22.25
N ARG A 1042 -38.42 -21.57 -23.37
CA ARG A 1042 -39.00 -22.66 -24.17
C ARG A 1042 -37.97 -23.31 -25.11
N GLU A 1043 -37.28 -22.53 -25.93
CA GLU A 1043 -36.39 -23.09 -26.96
C GLU A 1043 -35.16 -23.75 -26.34
N PHE A 1044 -34.56 -23.17 -25.29
CA PHE A 1044 -33.42 -23.77 -24.60
C PHE A 1044 -33.80 -25.10 -23.93
N ALA A 1045 -35.01 -25.23 -23.37
CA ALA A 1045 -35.49 -26.49 -22.83
C ALA A 1045 -35.57 -27.60 -23.90
N SER A 1046 -35.92 -27.25 -25.14
CA SER A 1046 -35.89 -28.20 -26.26
C SER A 1046 -34.46 -28.64 -26.60
N ILE A 1047 -33.52 -27.70 -26.70
CA ILE A 1047 -32.10 -27.97 -27.01
C ILE A 1047 -31.46 -28.88 -25.94
N PHE A 1048 -31.74 -28.65 -24.65
CA PHE A 1048 -31.25 -29.52 -23.57
C PHE A 1048 -31.83 -30.95 -23.65
N SER A 1049 -33.04 -31.13 -24.19
CA SER A 1049 -33.66 -32.45 -24.36
C SER A 1049 -33.01 -33.25 -25.52
N GLU A 1050 -32.63 -32.59 -26.61
CA GLU A 1050 -31.89 -33.23 -27.70
C GLU A 1050 -30.48 -33.63 -27.24
N GLY A 1051 -29.77 -32.74 -26.55
CA GLY A 1051 -28.43 -33.01 -26.02
C GLY A 1051 -28.37 -34.18 -25.02
N THR A 1052 -29.45 -34.42 -24.25
CA THR A 1052 -29.53 -35.58 -23.33
C THR A 1052 -29.92 -36.90 -24.01
N SER A 1053 -30.41 -36.87 -25.26
CA SER A 1053 -30.73 -38.09 -26.02
C SER A 1053 -29.48 -38.81 -26.53
N LEU A 1054 -28.45 -38.06 -26.91
CA LEU A 1054 -27.18 -38.56 -27.45
C LEU A 1054 -26.34 -39.35 -26.42
N GLY A 1055 -26.59 -39.16 -25.12
CA GLY A 1055 -25.88 -39.84 -24.03
C GLY A 1055 -26.36 -41.27 -23.69
N LYS A 1056 -27.14 -41.92 -24.57
CA LYS A 1056 -27.76 -43.24 -24.31
C LYS A 1056 -27.60 -44.27 -25.44
N GLY A 1057 -26.65 -44.06 -26.36
CA GLY A 1057 -26.27 -44.99 -27.44
C GLY A 1057 -25.12 -45.91 -27.03
#